data_AF-A0A101XC50-F1
#
_entry.id   AF-A0A101XC50-F1
#
_cell.length_a   1.000
_cell.length_b   1.000
_cell.length_c   1.000
_cell.angle_alpha   90.00
_cell.angle_beta   90.00
_cell.angle_gamma   90.00
#
_symmetry.space_group_name_H-M   'P 1'
#
loop_
_entity.id
_entity.type
_entity.pdbx_description
1 polymer ?
#
loop_
_entity_poly.entity_id
_entity_poly.type
_entity_poly.pdbx_seq_one_letter_code
_entity_poly.pdbx_strand_id
1 'polypeptide(L)'
;MRYELGRKTVRIRLDETPLVEFDLPRGSPEPQVEVSGDVVKASCCGVEAMLRITVEDGVTRIWKELDVREHVLGLGERAMPIDRRRTVAVMFNFDAYAHLPFMDPLYVAIPLAVFVRRGRAFGLLVNSPAYSVFDVGFREYNAVNIEVEDRPEVYIIFGPTPMEVLETYSDITGKPFLPPRWALGYQISRFSYEPQGAVLEVVDAVLGEVPLDAVYLDLDHMDGRRIFTWDRRKFPDPHGLVSELHERGVKVVPILDPYVKAEPGYRVFEEGLRHLLTTENNEIYLVKGWPGASALPDFLNKKAREWWAKLVEEYVREYDVDGLWIDMNEPTNMDGDLLFTGGWAELRKAVALGLKPGPLNKADLLRKTAAGAVHRLDDGRLVRHEKVHNAYAYFEAMATYEGMLRAGKRPFVLSRAGYAGIQRYAAVWTGDVVASWEGLRAALMAVLGLAASGVHMAGSDVGGFAGYSDPELVVRWYQASALFPFFRAHKGREGNDVEIFALPARYREAVAAAVRLRYKLLPYLWHLAWEAHLTGRPILRPLPLEFPEDEDAYGVDDEYLVGPYILVAPHLSPNGRRSVYIPSGVWMDYWSGVVQLGPSWIEASADLPIYIRRGSAILGDGFLMIYGEGSWRIYHGEGDKPLQLEVKASGNVVELSGDLVELDELILLGSRYSEAEVDGVVRPGVGEAAGTRVEVGGTVRRIVLR
;
A
#
# COMPACT_ATOMS: atom_id res chain seq x y z
N MET A 1 13.55 -1.27 32.53
CA MET A 1 12.28 -1.32 31.78
C MET A 1 11.20 -0.54 32.53
N ARG A 2 10.64 0.47 31.88
CA ARG A 2 9.44 1.19 32.35
C ARG A 2 8.30 0.90 31.38
N TYR A 3 7.06 0.99 31.82
CA TYR A 3 5.91 0.88 30.92
C TYR A 3 4.89 1.99 31.15
N GLU A 4 4.11 2.25 30.10
CA GLU A 4 2.99 3.19 30.10
C GLU A 4 1.78 2.50 29.47
N LEU A 5 0.58 2.83 29.97
CA LEU A 5 -0.68 2.25 29.52
C LEU A 5 -1.44 3.23 28.64
N GLY A 6 -2.00 2.71 27.55
CA GLY A 6 -3.00 3.38 26.73
C GLY A 6 -4.20 2.47 26.50
N ARG A 7 -5.19 2.95 25.76
CA ARG A 7 -6.34 2.16 25.34
C ARG A 7 -5.87 0.94 24.58
N LYS A 8 -6.17 -0.25 25.11
CA LYS A 8 -5.78 -1.56 24.57
C LYS A 8 -4.27 -1.68 24.28
N THR A 9 -3.40 -0.87 24.88
CA THR A 9 -1.99 -0.79 24.48
C THR A 9 -1.07 -0.69 25.69
N VAL A 10 0.05 -1.39 25.65
CA VAL A 10 1.17 -1.24 26.60
C VAL A 10 2.38 -0.77 25.83
N ARG A 11 2.99 0.34 26.23
CA ARG A 11 4.30 0.78 25.72
C ARG A 11 5.37 0.47 26.74
N ILE A 12 6.40 -0.28 26.34
CA ILE A 12 7.56 -0.61 27.15
C ILE A 12 8.75 0.22 26.64
N ARG A 13 9.46 0.86 27.56
CA ARG A 13 10.63 1.71 27.30
C ARG A 13 11.90 1.10 27.89
N LEU A 14 12.95 1.05 27.06
CA LEU A 14 14.27 0.48 27.37
C LEU A 14 15.34 1.57 27.64
N ASP A 15 14.91 2.74 28.11
CA ASP A 15 15.70 3.87 28.61
C ASP A 15 16.38 4.79 27.55
N GLU A 16 16.00 4.70 26.27
CA GLU A 16 16.39 5.66 25.22
C GLU A 16 15.20 6.48 24.67
N THR A 17 15.46 7.71 24.23
CA THR A 17 14.47 8.56 23.54
C THR A 17 14.26 8.01 22.13
N PRO A 18 13.03 7.61 21.75
CA PRO A 18 12.76 7.11 20.41
C PRO A 18 13.02 8.20 19.36
N LEU A 19 13.40 7.78 18.15
CA LEU A 19 13.56 8.69 17.02
C LEU A 19 12.22 9.08 16.41
N VAL A 20 11.35 8.09 16.23
CA VAL A 20 9.98 8.27 15.76
C VAL A 20 9.08 8.12 16.97
N GLU A 21 8.50 9.23 17.42
CA GLU A 21 7.60 9.24 18.57
C GLU A 21 6.17 8.93 18.12
N PHE A 22 5.53 8.00 18.84
CA PHE A 22 4.12 7.69 18.69
C PHE A 22 3.36 7.98 19.98
N ASP A 23 2.17 8.53 19.83
CA ASP A 23 1.29 8.82 20.95
C ASP A 23 0.57 7.56 21.41
N LEU A 24 0.42 7.41 22.73
CA LEU A 24 -0.42 6.35 23.27
C LEU A 24 -1.90 6.73 23.12
N PRO A 25 -2.74 5.85 22.54
CA PRO A 25 -4.16 6.12 22.42
C PRO A 25 -4.78 6.23 23.81
N ARG A 26 -5.65 7.21 24.02
CA ARG A 26 -6.33 7.44 25.31
C ARG A 26 -7.64 6.67 25.38
N GLY A 27 -8.06 6.33 26.59
CA GLY A 27 -9.37 5.72 26.89
C GLY A 27 -9.28 4.27 27.35
N SER A 28 -10.45 3.63 27.45
CA SER A 28 -10.61 2.27 27.99
C SER A 28 -10.84 1.23 26.88
N PRO A 29 -10.56 -0.06 27.14
CA PRO A 29 -9.98 -0.62 28.35
C PRO A 29 -8.46 -0.39 28.45
N GLU A 30 -7.95 -0.24 29.68
CA GLU A 30 -6.51 -0.29 29.96
C GLU A 30 -6.07 -1.75 30.17
N PRO A 31 -4.91 -2.16 29.64
CA PRO A 31 -4.35 -3.49 29.90
C PRO A 31 -3.89 -3.68 31.35
N GLN A 32 -3.87 -4.92 31.81
CA GLN A 32 -3.17 -5.34 33.02
C GLN A 32 -1.74 -5.73 32.66
N VAL A 33 -0.75 -5.31 33.44
CA VAL A 33 0.68 -5.56 33.15
C VAL A 33 1.42 -5.96 34.42
N GLU A 34 2.23 -7.02 34.31
CA GLU A 34 3.19 -7.45 35.32
C GLU A 34 4.58 -7.53 34.67
N VAL A 35 5.56 -6.84 35.26
CA VAL A 35 6.97 -6.88 34.83
C VAL A 35 7.80 -7.50 35.94
N SER A 36 8.51 -8.60 35.63
CA SER A 36 9.38 -9.30 36.58
C SER A 36 10.71 -9.65 35.91
N GLY A 37 11.76 -8.92 36.27
CA GLY A 37 13.07 -9.04 35.64
C GLY A 37 13.03 -8.68 34.15
N ASP A 38 13.34 -9.65 33.30
CA ASP A 38 13.31 -9.57 31.84
C ASP A 38 11.95 -10.00 31.24
N VAL A 39 10.99 -10.43 32.05
CA VAL A 39 9.68 -10.92 31.59
C VAL A 39 8.61 -9.84 31.72
N VAL A 40 7.85 -9.63 30.65
CA VAL A 40 6.65 -8.80 30.61
C VAL A 40 5.45 -9.67 30.30
N LYS A 41 4.46 -9.66 31.20
CA LYS A 41 3.15 -10.27 30.97
C LYS A 41 2.11 -9.16 30.90
N ALA A 42 1.30 -9.17 29.85
CA ALA A 42 0.23 -8.20 29.69
C ALA A 42 -1.04 -8.89 29.21
N SER A 43 -2.20 -8.40 29.65
CA SER A 43 -3.48 -8.91 29.20
C SER A 43 -4.51 -7.81 29.03
N CYS A 44 -5.36 -7.96 28.02
CA CYS A 44 -6.49 -7.09 27.77
C CYS A 44 -7.48 -7.79 26.83
N CYS A 45 -8.77 -7.45 26.93
CA CYS A 45 -9.80 -7.93 25.98
C CYS A 45 -9.88 -9.47 25.82
N GLY A 46 -9.49 -10.23 26.85
CA GLY A 46 -9.47 -11.71 26.81
C GLY A 46 -8.27 -12.30 26.07
N VAL A 47 -7.22 -11.51 25.82
CA VAL A 47 -5.96 -11.92 25.18
C VAL A 47 -4.81 -11.67 26.15
N GLU A 48 -3.86 -12.61 26.18
CA GLU A 48 -2.64 -12.53 26.99
C GLU A 48 -1.42 -12.53 26.08
N ALA A 49 -0.42 -11.73 26.45
CA ALA A 49 0.88 -11.66 25.80
C ALA A 49 1.96 -11.85 26.88
N MET A 50 2.96 -12.68 26.57
CA MET A 50 4.15 -12.85 27.40
C MET A 50 5.39 -12.72 26.53
N LEU A 51 6.26 -11.80 26.92
CA LEU A 51 7.51 -11.51 26.24
C LEU A 51 8.66 -11.62 27.23
N ARG A 52 9.81 -12.09 26.78
CA ARG A 52 11.09 -11.91 27.46
C ARG A 52 11.92 -10.89 26.67
N ILE A 53 12.39 -9.84 27.33
CA ILE A 53 13.14 -8.74 26.72
C ILE A 53 14.47 -8.59 27.44
N THR A 54 15.57 -8.85 26.74
CA THR A 54 16.94 -8.66 27.24
C THR A 54 17.68 -7.64 26.39
N VAL A 55 18.64 -6.95 27.00
CA VAL A 55 19.50 -5.98 26.32
C VAL A 55 20.94 -6.31 26.65
N GLU A 56 21.73 -6.68 25.65
CA GLU A 56 23.14 -7.06 25.78
C GLU A 56 23.93 -6.42 24.64
N ASP A 57 25.05 -5.76 24.96
CA ASP A 57 25.95 -5.13 23.98
C ASP A 57 25.27 -4.20 22.94
N GLY A 58 24.19 -3.52 23.35
CA GLY A 58 23.43 -2.61 22.49
C GLY A 58 22.49 -3.30 21.51
N VAL A 59 22.25 -4.62 21.68
CA VAL A 59 21.26 -5.41 20.97
C VAL A 59 20.13 -5.77 21.93
N THR A 60 18.90 -5.45 21.55
CA THR A 60 17.70 -5.91 22.25
C THR A 60 17.24 -7.23 21.65
N ARG A 61 17.00 -8.23 22.50
CA ARG A 61 16.38 -9.49 22.10
C ARG A 61 15.00 -9.59 22.73
N ILE A 62 13.99 -9.82 21.90
CA ILE A 62 12.61 -10.08 22.33
C ILE A 62 12.28 -11.52 21.96
N TRP A 63 11.98 -12.33 22.96
CA TRP A 63 11.59 -13.72 22.80
C TRP A 63 10.14 -13.92 23.23
N LYS A 64 9.45 -14.79 22.49
CA LYS A 64 8.07 -15.21 22.75
C LYS A 64 7.92 -16.69 22.37
N GLU A 65 7.14 -17.44 23.14
CA GLU A 65 6.73 -18.79 22.73
C GLU A 65 5.77 -18.74 21.53
N LEU A 66 5.96 -19.61 20.54
CA LEU A 66 5.09 -19.76 19.37
C LEU A 66 4.30 -21.07 19.47
N ASP A 67 2.99 -20.97 19.69
CA ASP A 67 2.11 -22.14 19.74
C ASP A 67 1.91 -22.71 18.31
N VAL A 68 1.74 -24.03 18.21
CA VAL A 68 1.57 -24.75 16.93
C VAL A 68 0.33 -24.30 16.14
N ARG A 69 -0.70 -23.77 16.81
CA ARG A 69 -1.94 -23.21 16.23
C ARG A 69 -2.01 -21.70 16.30
N GLU A 70 -0.93 -21.05 16.67
CA GLU A 70 -0.82 -19.60 16.52
C GLU A 70 -0.36 -19.29 15.11
N HIS A 71 -0.83 -18.18 14.57
CA HIS A 71 -0.45 -17.62 13.27
C HIS A 71 0.20 -16.26 13.47
N VAL A 72 1.03 -15.83 12.51
CA VAL A 72 1.70 -14.53 12.58
C VAL A 72 1.45 -13.77 11.27
N LEU A 73 0.82 -12.61 11.35
CA LEU A 73 0.57 -11.71 10.21
C LEU A 73 1.45 -10.45 10.31
N GLY A 74 1.41 -9.60 9.29
CA GLY A 74 2.09 -8.30 9.26
C GLY A 74 3.49 -8.38 8.65
N LEU A 75 4.44 -7.67 9.28
CA LEU A 75 5.86 -7.54 8.88
C LEU A 75 6.10 -6.76 7.58
N GLY A 76 5.12 -5.96 7.16
CA GLY A 76 5.23 -5.05 6.02
C GLY A 76 5.26 -5.75 4.66
N GLU A 77 6.03 -5.17 3.76
CA GLU A 77 6.16 -5.61 2.37
C GLU A 77 7.01 -6.87 2.28
N ARG A 78 6.39 -8.02 2.08
CA ARG A 78 7.12 -9.28 1.89
C ARG A 78 6.52 -10.08 0.75
N ALA A 79 7.35 -10.49 -0.19
CA ALA A 79 6.98 -11.40 -1.27
C ALA A 79 6.90 -12.86 -0.77
N MET A 80 6.21 -13.09 0.34
CA MET A 80 6.10 -14.37 1.06
C MET A 80 4.64 -14.61 1.48
N PRO A 81 4.26 -15.87 1.79
CA PRO A 81 2.93 -16.21 2.28
C PRO A 81 2.49 -15.34 3.46
N ILE A 82 1.19 -15.08 3.56
CA ILE A 82 0.61 -14.15 4.53
C ILE A 82 0.81 -14.59 5.98
N ASP A 83 0.71 -15.90 6.26
CA ASP A 83 1.17 -16.47 7.52
C ASP A 83 2.71 -16.51 7.53
N ARG A 84 3.31 -15.68 8.38
CA ARG A 84 4.76 -15.46 8.50
C ARG A 84 5.46 -16.57 9.28
N ARG A 85 4.75 -17.59 9.77
CA ARG A 85 5.41 -18.73 10.40
C ARG A 85 6.43 -19.37 9.48
N ARG A 86 7.53 -19.82 10.07
CA ARG A 86 8.65 -20.49 9.39
C ARG A 86 9.33 -19.55 8.39
N THR A 87 9.36 -18.26 8.70
CA THR A 87 10.08 -17.26 7.91
C THR A 87 11.04 -16.48 8.81
N VAL A 88 12.01 -15.83 8.17
CA VAL A 88 12.85 -14.79 8.78
C VAL A 88 12.59 -13.52 7.97
N ALA A 89 12.20 -12.44 8.65
CA ALA A 89 11.98 -11.14 8.03
C ALA A 89 13.02 -10.14 8.54
N VAL A 90 13.85 -9.63 7.62
CA VAL A 90 14.82 -8.57 7.89
C VAL A 90 14.14 -7.22 7.72
N MET A 91 14.19 -6.36 8.72
CA MET A 91 13.67 -5.00 8.68
C MET A 91 14.78 -4.03 8.28
N PHE A 92 14.92 -3.86 6.98
CA PHE A 92 15.89 -2.95 6.38
C PHE A 92 15.38 -2.52 5.01
N ASN A 93 15.08 -1.23 4.80
CA ASN A 93 14.64 -0.73 3.51
C ASN A 93 15.73 -1.00 2.47
N PHE A 94 15.40 -1.67 1.37
CA PHE A 94 16.41 -2.12 0.42
C PHE A 94 15.88 -2.07 -1.00
N ASP A 95 16.65 -1.46 -1.89
CA ASP A 95 16.37 -1.53 -3.32
C ASP A 95 16.69 -2.94 -3.83
N ALA A 96 15.62 -3.74 -3.86
CA ALA A 96 15.64 -5.15 -4.16
C ALA A 96 15.48 -5.48 -5.64
N TYR A 97 15.59 -4.50 -6.56
CA TYR A 97 15.37 -4.58 -8.01
C TYR A 97 15.14 -5.98 -8.60
N ALA A 98 14.09 -6.12 -9.41
CA ALA A 98 13.68 -7.38 -10.03
C ALA A 98 13.38 -8.46 -8.97
N HIS A 99 12.59 -8.09 -7.96
CA HIS A 99 12.27 -9.00 -6.88
C HIS A 99 11.28 -10.11 -7.31
N LEU A 100 11.42 -11.27 -6.66
CA LEU A 100 10.67 -12.51 -6.88
C LEU A 100 10.18 -13.06 -5.54
N PRO A 101 9.33 -14.11 -5.53
CA PRO A 101 8.91 -14.75 -4.29
C PRO A 101 10.09 -15.15 -3.41
N PHE A 102 9.93 -14.92 -2.10
CA PHE A 102 10.89 -15.20 -1.02
C PHE A 102 12.16 -14.34 -0.98
N MET A 103 12.30 -13.32 -1.83
CA MET A 103 13.35 -12.31 -1.66
C MET A 103 13.03 -11.42 -0.44
N ASP A 104 14.04 -11.20 0.41
CA ASP A 104 13.98 -10.38 1.62
C ASP A 104 15.39 -9.82 1.93
N PRO A 105 15.50 -8.57 2.40
CA PRO A 105 14.43 -7.58 2.56
C PRO A 105 13.96 -6.97 1.23
N LEU A 106 12.86 -6.21 1.28
CA LEU A 106 12.33 -5.38 0.20
C LEU A 106 12.40 -3.89 0.57
N TYR A 107 11.56 -3.04 0.00
CA TYR A 107 11.67 -1.59 0.07
C TYR A 107 11.11 -1.01 1.38
N VAL A 108 10.11 -1.66 1.97
CA VAL A 108 9.41 -1.16 3.19
C VAL A 108 9.64 -2.04 4.42
N ALA A 109 10.04 -1.42 5.53
CA ALA A 109 10.18 -2.05 6.84
C ALA A 109 9.09 -1.58 7.83
N ILE A 110 8.04 -2.39 8.01
CA ILE A 110 7.04 -2.18 9.06
C ILE A 110 7.24 -3.24 10.16
N PRO A 111 7.86 -2.89 11.31
CA PRO A 111 8.17 -3.85 12.39
C PRO A 111 6.94 -4.15 13.29
N LEU A 112 5.82 -4.51 12.66
CA LEU A 112 4.57 -4.92 13.31
C LEU A 112 4.31 -6.40 13.03
N ALA A 113 4.32 -7.23 14.07
CA ALA A 113 3.84 -8.62 13.99
C ALA A 113 2.45 -8.71 14.65
N VAL A 114 1.49 -9.41 14.03
CA VAL A 114 0.16 -9.67 14.62
C VAL A 114 0.03 -11.16 14.90
N PHE A 115 -0.03 -11.52 16.17
CA PHE A 115 -0.18 -12.90 16.63
C PHE A 115 -1.65 -13.24 16.76
N VAL A 116 -2.09 -14.32 16.10
CA VAL A 116 -3.50 -14.74 16.11
C VAL A 116 -3.61 -16.18 16.57
N ARG A 117 -4.51 -16.45 17.52
CA ARG A 117 -4.79 -17.79 18.03
C ARG A 117 -6.29 -17.91 18.34
N ARG A 118 -6.96 -18.86 17.68
CA ARG A 118 -8.41 -19.11 17.85
C ARG A 118 -9.24 -17.82 17.69
N GLY A 119 -8.99 -17.07 16.62
CA GLY A 119 -9.67 -15.81 16.32
C GLY A 119 -9.21 -14.59 17.14
N ARG A 120 -8.47 -14.79 18.24
CA ARG A 120 -8.01 -13.74 19.15
C ARG A 120 -6.61 -13.26 18.80
N ALA A 121 -6.35 -11.96 18.91
CA ALA A 121 -5.09 -11.40 18.46
C ALA A 121 -4.47 -10.33 19.36
N PHE A 122 -3.14 -10.28 19.37
CA PHE A 122 -2.42 -9.09 19.80
C PHE A 122 -1.30 -8.76 18.80
N GLY A 123 -0.99 -7.49 18.65
CA GLY A 123 0.12 -6.98 17.87
C GLY A 123 1.34 -6.68 18.74
N LEU A 124 2.51 -6.80 18.13
CA LEU A 124 3.78 -6.36 18.67
C LEU A 124 4.42 -5.39 17.67
N LEU A 125 4.42 -4.11 18.00
CA LEU A 125 5.16 -3.09 17.24
C LEU A 125 6.49 -2.82 17.95
N VAL A 126 7.59 -3.06 17.23
CA VAL A 126 8.95 -2.81 17.71
C VAL A 126 9.42 -1.50 17.07
N ASN A 127 9.26 -0.39 17.78
CA ASN A 127 9.56 0.95 17.28
C ASN A 127 11.07 1.23 17.36
N SER A 128 11.81 0.64 16.43
CA SER A 128 13.15 1.08 16.05
C SER A 128 13.29 1.09 14.52
N PRO A 129 13.85 2.16 13.93
CA PRO A 129 14.20 2.21 12.52
C PRO A 129 15.57 1.60 12.20
N ALA A 130 16.28 1.08 13.21
CA ALA A 130 17.53 0.37 13.01
C ALA A 130 17.29 -1.01 12.39
N TYR A 131 18.39 -1.65 11.98
CA TYR A 131 18.38 -3.04 11.53
C TYR A 131 17.76 -3.95 12.61
N SER A 132 16.76 -4.73 12.21
CA SER A 132 16.18 -5.78 13.05
C SER A 132 15.81 -7.03 12.26
N VAL A 133 15.71 -8.15 12.94
CA VAL A 133 15.39 -9.45 12.37
C VAL A 133 14.28 -10.09 13.19
N PHE A 134 13.21 -10.49 12.52
CA PHE A 134 12.10 -11.24 13.09
C PHE A 134 12.21 -12.69 12.61
N ASP A 135 12.70 -13.58 13.46
CA ASP A 135 12.69 -15.02 13.21
C ASP A 135 11.41 -15.61 13.79
N VAL A 136 10.50 -16.03 12.92
CA VAL A 136 9.18 -16.51 13.29
C VAL A 136 9.16 -18.03 13.23
N GLY A 137 9.84 -18.65 14.18
CA GLY A 137 9.88 -20.10 14.30
C GLY A 137 10.64 -20.80 13.18
N PHE A 138 11.60 -20.12 12.54
CA PHE A 138 12.43 -20.70 11.49
C PHE A 138 13.62 -21.45 12.11
N ARG A 139 14.38 -20.80 13.01
CA ARG A 139 15.52 -21.45 13.71
C ARG A 139 15.09 -22.29 14.90
N GLU A 140 14.11 -21.81 15.65
CA GLU A 140 13.55 -22.50 16.83
C GLU A 140 12.04 -22.64 16.67
N TYR A 141 11.56 -23.86 16.42
CA TYR A 141 10.19 -24.11 15.96
C TYR A 141 9.08 -23.59 16.90
N ASN A 142 9.33 -23.53 18.20
CA ASN A 142 8.37 -23.10 19.22
C ASN A 142 8.64 -21.68 19.73
N ALA A 143 9.39 -20.86 19.00
CA ALA A 143 9.73 -19.51 19.43
C ALA A 143 9.64 -18.48 18.30
N VAL A 144 9.35 -17.25 18.71
CA VAL A 144 9.61 -16.04 17.93
C VAL A 144 10.77 -15.32 18.57
N ASN A 145 11.82 -15.11 17.80
CA ASN A 145 13.04 -14.42 18.22
C ASN A 145 13.18 -13.14 17.41
N ILE A 146 13.16 -11.99 18.09
CA ILE A 146 13.34 -10.69 17.46
C ILE A 146 14.65 -10.10 17.98
N GLU A 147 15.57 -9.81 17.07
CA GLU A 147 16.81 -9.12 17.39
C GLU A 147 16.77 -7.71 16.79
N VAL A 148 17.07 -6.71 17.62
CA VAL A 148 17.06 -5.30 17.23
C VAL A 148 18.40 -4.71 17.63
N GLU A 149 19.13 -4.14 16.68
CA GLU A 149 20.39 -3.46 16.99
C GLU A 149 20.14 -2.04 17.54
N ASP A 150 19.29 -1.94 18.54
CA ASP A 150 18.86 -0.70 19.17
C ASP A 150 18.20 -1.00 20.52
N ARG A 151 17.78 0.03 21.23
CA ARG A 151 16.90 -0.05 22.40
C ARG A 151 15.50 0.47 22.05
N PRO A 152 14.66 -0.35 21.36
CA PRO A 152 13.37 0.09 20.85
C PRO A 152 12.38 0.43 21.97
N GLU A 153 11.38 1.25 21.64
CA GLU A 153 10.10 1.17 22.33
C GLU A 153 9.33 -0.05 21.81
N VAL A 154 8.75 -0.84 22.71
CA VAL A 154 7.99 -2.04 22.35
C VAL A 154 6.53 -1.83 22.74
N TYR A 155 5.63 -1.92 21.76
CA TYR A 155 4.20 -1.76 21.95
C TYR A 155 3.51 -3.12 21.86
N ILE A 156 2.79 -3.50 22.91
CA ILE A 156 1.85 -4.63 22.88
C ILE A 156 0.45 -4.04 22.63
N ILE A 157 -0.16 -4.42 21.51
CA ILE A 157 -1.40 -3.85 20.99
C ILE A 157 -2.49 -4.91 21.04
N PHE A 158 -3.51 -4.75 21.86
CA PHE A 158 -4.55 -5.76 22.03
C PHE A 158 -5.74 -5.49 21.10
N GLY A 159 -6.25 -6.54 20.47
CA GLY A 159 -7.60 -6.59 19.92
C GLY A 159 -8.29 -7.85 20.43
N PRO A 160 -9.62 -7.96 20.46
CA PRO A 160 -10.20 -9.28 20.39
C PRO A 160 -9.97 -9.91 19.01
N THR A 161 -9.68 -9.16 17.94
CA THR A 161 -9.45 -9.65 16.56
C THR A 161 -8.23 -8.99 15.92
N PRO A 162 -7.61 -9.57 14.86
CA PRO A 162 -6.49 -8.94 14.17
C PRO A 162 -6.86 -7.61 13.50
N MET A 163 -8.10 -7.43 13.06
CA MET A 163 -8.57 -6.14 12.51
C MET A 163 -8.53 -5.03 13.57
N GLU A 164 -8.98 -5.30 14.80
CA GLU A 164 -8.93 -4.32 15.89
C GLU A 164 -7.50 -4.01 16.36
N VAL A 165 -6.56 -4.93 16.16
CA VAL A 165 -5.12 -4.66 16.34
C VAL A 165 -4.67 -3.59 15.34
N LEU A 166 -5.06 -3.68 14.07
CA LEU A 166 -4.71 -2.67 13.04
C LEU A 166 -5.38 -1.32 13.30
N GLU A 167 -6.64 -1.30 13.74
CA GLU A 167 -7.32 -0.06 14.16
C GLU A 167 -6.52 0.64 15.28
N THR A 168 -6.14 -0.11 16.31
CA THR A 168 -5.37 0.44 17.44
C THR A 168 -3.95 0.82 17.03
N TYR A 169 -3.31 0.04 16.16
CA TYR A 169 -2.01 0.39 15.56
C TYR A 169 -2.06 1.73 14.82
N SER A 170 -3.14 1.98 14.06
CA SER A 170 -3.32 3.27 13.38
C SER A 170 -3.64 4.42 14.34
N ASP A 171 -4.24 4.16 15.50
CA ASP A 171 -4.39 5.18 16.54
C ASP A 171 -3.04 5.59 17.16
N ILE A 172 -2.07 4.67 17.21
CA ILE A 172 -0.72 4.89 17.71
C ILE A 172 0.14 5.60 16.65
N THR A 173 0.18 5.03 15.45
CA THR A 173 1.12 5.44 14.39
C THR A 173 0.57 6.52 13.48
N GLY A 174 -0.72 6.85 13.60
CA GLY A 174 -1.45 7.84 12.83
C GLY A 174 -2.38 7.21 11.78
N LYS A 175 -3.54 7.85 11.60
CA LYS A 175 -4.53 7.39 10.63
C LYS A 175 -4.00 7.51 9.20
N PRO A 176 -4.38 6.55 8.31
CA PRO A 176 -4.25 6.69 6.87
C PRO A 176 -4.61 8.09 6.36
N PHE A 177 -3.84 8.67 5.44
CA PHE A 177 -4.27 9.87 4.73
C PHE A 177 -5.50 9.56 3.86
N LEU A 178 -6.34 10.55 3.62
CA LEU A 178 -7.39 10.42 2.61
C LEU A 178 -6.83 10.91 1.26
N PRO A 179 -6.58 10.02 0.28
CA PRO A 179 -6.08 10.45 -1.02
C PRO A 179 -7.10 11.33 -1.75
N PRO A 180 -6.68 12.14 -2.74
CA PRO A 180 -7.62 12.71 -3.69
C PRO A 180 -8.29 11.58 -4.48
N ARG A 181 -9.57 11.74 -4.84
CA ARG A 181 -10.36 10.65 -5.43
C ARG A 181 -9.75 10.12 -6.74
N TRP A 182 -9.15 10.97 -7.56
CA TRP A 182 -8.47 10.59 -8.82
C TRP A 182 -7.32 9.60 -8.59
N ALA A 183 -6.71 9.57 -7.39
CA ALA A 183 -5.62 8.64 -7.09
C ALA A 183 -6.10 7.19 -6.95
N LEU A 184 -7.41 6.96 -6.79
CA LEU A 184 -8.03 5.65 -6.93
C LEU A 184 -8.37 5.32 -8.39
N GLY A 185 -8.07 6.18 -9.35
CA GLY A 185 -8.26 5.96 -10.77
C GLY A 185 -7.33 4.94 -11.41
N TYR A 186 -7.47 4.73 -12.72
CA TYR A 186 -6.45 4.07 -13.53
C TYR A 186 -5.37 5.08 -13.93
N GLN A 187 -4.11 4.66 -13.88
CA GLN A 187 -2.96 5.52 -14.06
C GLN A 187 -1.93 4.86 -14.97
N ILE A 188 -1.17 5.66 -15.72
CA ILE A 188 -0.14 5.16 -16.63
C ILE A 188 1.21 5.83 -16.35
N SER A 189 2.26 5.05 -16.57
CA SER A 189 3.64 5.44 -16.34
C SER A 189 4.56 4.60 -17.21
N ARG A 190 5.78 5.08 -17.41
CA ARG A 190 6.88 4.36 -18.02
C ARG A 190 8.19 5.00 -17.57
N PHE A 191 9.29 4.27 -17.60
CA PHE A 191 10.65 4.82 -17.50
C PHE A 191 11.28 4.95 -18.91
N SER A 192 11.03 5.98 -19.72
CA SER A 192 10.19 7.17 -19.49
C SER A 192 9.28 7.43 -20.69
N TYR A 193 8.21 8.20 -20.49
CA TYR A 193 7.57 8.90 -21.60
C TYR A 193 8.31 10.20 -21.88
N GLU A 194 8.89 10.32 -23.08
CA GLU A 194 9.58 11.52 -23.55
C GLU A 194 9.61 11.54 -25.09
N PRO A 195 9.64 12.72 -25.73
CA PRO A 195 9.52 14.08 -25.18
C PRO A 195 8.05 14.47 -24.87
N GLN A 196 7.79 15.74 -24.53
CA GLN A 196 6.46 16.30 -24.23
C GLN A 196 5.34 15.85 -25.19
N GLY A 197 5.58 15.85 -26.50
CA GLY A 197 4.59 15.41 -27.49
C GLY A 197 4.21 13.93 -27.36
N ALA A 198 5.17 13.06 -27.05
CA ALA A 198 4.91 11.63 -26.86
C ALA A 198 4.06 11.37 -25.62
N VAL A 199 4.19 12.20 -24.57
CA VAL A 199 3.32 12.12 -23.38
C VAL A 199 1.87 12.36 -23.78
N LEU A 200 1.60 13.42 -24.56
CA LEU A 200 0.25 13.74 -25.02
C LEU A 200 -0.31 12.65 -25.94
N GLU A 201 0.48 12.16 -26.89
CA GLU A 201 0.08 11.08 -27.81
C GLU A 201 -0.32 9.80 -27.08
N VAL A 202 0.47 9.39 -26.09
CA VAL A 202 0.18 8.20 -25.26
C VAL A 202 -1.09 8.40 -24.44
N VAL A 203 -1.25 9.57 -23.81
CA VAL A 203 -2.45 9.89 -23.03
C VAL A 203 -3.70 9.87 -23.90
N ASP A 204 -3.65 10.51 -25.09
CA ASP A 204 -4.76 10.51 -26.04
C ASP A 204 -5.08 9.10 -26.55
N ALA A 205 -4.06 8.27 -26.80
CA ALA A 205 -4.25 6.88 -27.21
C ALA A 205 -4.91 6.02 -26.14
N VAL A 206 -4.58 6.21 -24.86
CA VAL A 206 -5.22 5.48 -23.75
C VAL A 206 -6.65 5.97 -23.52
N LEU A 207 -6.87 7.29 -23.53
CA LEU A 207 -8.21 7.89 -23.37
C LEU A 207 -9.18 7.46 -24.49
N GLY A 208 -8.66 7.16 -25.68
CA GLY A 208 -9.44 6.59 -26.78
C GLY A 208 -9.96 5.17 -26.52
N GLU A 209 -9.42 4.47 -25.53
CA GLU A 209 -9.76 3.07 -25.22
C GLU A 209 -10.47 2.94 -23.85
N VAL A 210 -10.01 3.66 -22.82
CA VAL A 210 -10.53 3.60 -21.44
C VAL A 210 -10.36 4.92 -20.68
N PRO A 211 -11.12 5.17 -19.60
CA PRO A 211 -10.87 6.31 -18.72
C PRO A 211 -9.49 6.23 -18.05
N LEU A 212 -8.86 7.39 -17.84
CA LEU A 212 -7.49 7.54 -17.34
C LEU A 212 -7.45 8.78 -16.44
N ASP A 213 -7.00 8.62 -15.18
CA ASP A 213 -7.00 9.70 -14.19
C ASP A 213 -5.62 10.36 -14.02
N ALA A 214 -4.52 9.64 -14.24
CA ALA A 214 -3.18 10.21 -14.06
C ALA A 214 -2.11 9.64 -14.99
N VAL A 215 -1.15 10.49 -15.36
CA VAL A 215 0.09 10.13 -16.03
C VAL A 215 1.31 10.50 -15.16
N TYR A 216 2.29 9.60 -15.13
CA TYR A 216 3.53 9.79 -14.38
C TYR A 216 4.67 10.17 -15.31
N LEU A 217 5.53 11.06 -14.83
CA LEU A 217 6.73 11.50 -15.53
C LEU A 217 7.97 11.04 -14.77
N ASP A 218 8.65 10.05 -15.32
CA ASP A 218 9.86 9.46 -14.74
C ASP A 218 11.10 10.35 -15.03
N LEU A 219 12.30 9.89 -14.67
CA LEU A 219 13.52 10.69 -14.50
C LEU A 219 13.90 11.56 -15.71
N ASP A 220 13.50 11.18 -16.93
CA ASP A 220 13.89 11.89 -18.15
C ASP A 220 13.17 13.22 -18.37
N HIS A 221 12.16 13.56 -17.54
CA HIS A 221 11.58 14.91 -17.55
C HIS A 221 12.54 15.97 -17.00
N MET A 222 13.46 15.57 -16.11
CA MET A 222 14.41 16.46 -15.44
C MET A 222 15.66 16.75 -16.29
N ASP A 223 16.23 17.94 -16.13
CA ASP A 223 17.48 18.33 -16.81
C ASP A 223 18.70 17.69 -16.16
N GLY A 224 19.25 16.67 -16.83
CA GLY A 224 20.36 15.89 -16.30
C GLY A 224 20.01 15.17 -15.00
N ARG A 225 18.72 14.84 -14.80
CA ARG A 225 18.17 14.20 -13.59
C ARG A 225 18.37 15.01 -12.31
N ARG A 226 18.49 16.34 -12.43
CA ARG A 226 18.48 17.26 -11.30
C ARG A 226 17.04 17.47 -10.84
N ILE A 227 16.76 17.13 -9.59
CA ILE A 227 15.44 17.32 -8.99
C ILE A 227 14.95 18.77 -9.07
N PHE A 228 13.64 18.97 -9.12
CA PHE A 228 13.04 20.31 -9.27
C PHE A 228 13.49 21.07 -10.54
N THR A 229 13.81 20.35 -11.62
CA THR A 229 14.12 20.94 -12.93
C THR A 229 13.36 20.24 -14.05
N TRP A 230 13.34 20.86 -15.23
CA TRP A 230 12.81 20.27 -16.47
C TRP A 230 13.85 20.36 -17.60
N ASP A 231 14.07 19.28 -18.36
CA ASP A 231 14.88 19.34 -19.59
C ASP A 231 14.12 20.10 -20.67
N ARG A 232 14.39 21.40 -20.79
CA ARG A 232 13.71 22.31 -21.73
C ARG A 232 13.92 21.97 -23.21
N ARG A 233 14.79 21.01 -23.56
CA ARG A 233 14.89 20.49 -24.94
C ARG A 233 13.83 19.44 -25.24
N LYS A 234 13.48 18.63 -24.25
CA LYS A 234 12.46 17.57 -24.34
C LYS A 234 11.07 18.06 -23.92
N PHE A 235 11.04 18.97 -22.95
CA PHE A 235 9.85 19.58 -22.36
C PHE A 235 9.99 21.10 -22.42
N PRO A 236 9.87 21.70 -23.63
CA PRO A 236 10.06 23.13 -23.82
C PRO A 236 9.07 23.97 -23.00
N ASP A 237 7.84 23.48 -22.82
CA ASP A 237 6.79 24.14 -22.04
C ASP A 237 6.12 23.18 -21.05
N PRO A 238 6.74 22.90 -19.89
CA PRO A 238 6.18 21.99 -18.89
C PRO A 238 4.85 22.47 -18.30
N HIS A 239 4.69 23.78 -18.09
CA HIS A 239 3.42 24.33 -17.59
C HIS A 239 2.32 24.15 -18.65
N GLY A 240 2.62 24.40 -19.93
CA GLY A 240 1.73 24.10 -21.05
C GLY A 240 1.35 22.62 -21.11
N LEU A 241 2.32 21.70 -20.98
CA LEU A 241 2.06 20.26 -20.92
C LEU A 241 1.07 19.90 -19.79
N VAL A 242 1.30 20.38 -18.56
CA VAL A 242 0.41 20.09 -17.43
C VAL A 242 -0.98 20.65 -17.69
N SER A 243 -1.08 21.88 -18.22
CA SER A 243 -2.36 22.51 -18.58
C SER A 243 -3.12 21.69 -19.62
N GLU A 244 -2.45 21.24 -20.67
CA GLU A 244 -3.05 20.41 -21.73
C GLU A 244 -3.53 19.03 -21.22
N LEU A 245 -2.82 18.44 -20.25
CA LEU A 245 -3.24 17.20 -19.60
C LEU A 245 -4.45 17.42 -18.69
N HIS A 246 -4.49 18.55 -17.97
CA HIS A 246 -5.66 18.93 -17.16
C HIS A 246 -6.91 19.18 -18.01
N GLU A 247 -6.78 19.77 -19.20
CA GLU A 247 -7.89 19.93 -20.15
C GLU A 247 -8.49 18.59 -20.59
N ARG A 248 -7.70 17.52 -20.56
CA ARG A 248 -8.13 16.13 -20.80
C ARG A 248 -8.66 15.42 -19.56
N GLY A 249 -8.67 16.09 -18.41
CA GLY A 249 -9.05 15.51 -17.12
C GLY A 249 -7.97 14.64 -16.47
N VAL A 250 -6.73 14.65 -16.99
CA VAL A 250 -5.64 13.78 -16.55
C VAL A 250 -4.70 14.53 -15.61
N LYS A 251 -4.38 13.93 -14.47
CA LYS A 251 -3.47 14.45 -13.44
C LYS A 251 -2.01 14.11 -13.74
N VAL A 252 -1.09 14.97 -13.29
CA VAL A 252 0.34 14.81 -13.56
C VAL A 252 1.12 14.54 -12.29
N VAL A 253 1.87 13.44 -12.28
CA VAL A 253 2.67 13.00 -11.12
C VAL A 253 4.14 12.79 -11.52
N PRO A 254 5.00 13.83 -11.44
CA PRO A 254 6.43 13.67 -11.70
C PRO A 254 7.15 12.96 -10.55
N ILE A 255 8.20 12.23 -10.91
CA ILE A 255 9.14 11.59 -9.97
C ILE A 255 10.08 12.62 -9.33
N LEU A 256 10.48 12.38 -8.09
CA LEU A 256 11.53 13.09 -7.36
C LEU A 256 12.37 12.08 -6.58
N ASP A 257 13.68 12.08 -6.77
CA ASP A 257 14.60 11.30 -5.94
C ASP A 257 15.12 12.14 -4.76
N PRO A 258 15.70 11.54 -3.71
CA PRO A 258 16.42 12.29 -2.68
C PRO A 258 17.79 12.81 -3.16
N TYR A 259 18.17 12.60 -4.43
CA TYR A 259 19.50 12.91 -4.94
C TYR A 259 19.69 14.39 -5.31
N VAL A 260 20.31 15.15 -4.40
CA VAL A 260 20.77 16.51 -4.69
C VAL A 260 22.13 16.45 -5.38
N LYS A 261 22.17 16.58 -6.71
CA LYS A 261 23.42 16.57 -7.48
C LYS A 261 24.45 17.54 -6.90
N ALA A 262 25.65 17.07 -6.60
CA ALA A 262 26.73 17.88 -6.04
C ALA A 262 27.40 18.71 -7.15
N GLU A 263 26.78 19.81 -7.53
CA GLU A 263 27.19 20.64 -8.66
C GLU A 263 27.17 22.14 -8.30
N PRO A 264 28.29 22.87 -8.43
CA PRO A 264 28.30 24.33 -8.26
C PRO A 264 27.37 25.04 -9.26
N GLY A 265 26.66 26.08 -8.82
CA GLY A 265 25.68 26.79 -9.64
C GLY A 265 24.31 26.13 -9.72
N TYR A 266 24.12 24.94 -9.13
CA TYR A 266 22.81 24.30 -9.02
C TYR A 266 22.11 24.76 -7.73
N ARG A 267 21.04 25.56 -7.89
CA ARG A 267 20.31 26.23 -6.78
C ARG A 267 19.99 25.31 -5.60
N VAL A 268 19.43 24.13 -5.87
CA VAL A 268 19.01 23.19 -4.81
C VAL A 268 20.22 22.72 -4.00
N PHE A 269 21.36 22.46 -4.64
CA PHE A 269 22.58 22.09 -3.93
C PHE A 269 23.13 23.24 -3.09
N GLU A 270 23.19 24.45 -3.65
CA GLU A 270 23.73 25.63 -2.96
C GLU A 270 22.88 26.05 -1.74
N GLU A 271 21.55 26.05 -1.89
CA GLU A 271 20.62 26.32 -0.77
C GLU A 271 20.63 25.17 0.24
N GLY A 272 20.85 23.93 -0.22
CA GLY A 272 20.83 22.73 0.58
C GLY A 272 22.06 22.50 1.45
N LEU A 273 23.18 23.21 1.27
CA LEU A 273 24.47 22.92 1.94
C LEU A 273 24.42 22.73 3.48
N ARG A 274 23.42 23.30 4.16
CA ARG A 274 23.21 23.18 5.62
C ARG A 274 22.16 22.13 6.03
N HIS A 275 21.59 21.44 5.06
CA HIS A 275 20.44 20.54 5.17
C HIS A 275 20.75 19.13 4.64
N LEU A 276 22.00 18.86 4.26
CA LEU A 276 22.46 17.58 3.72
C LEU A 276 23.10 16.71 4.81
N LEU A 277 23.11 15.40 4.58
CA LEU A 277 23.85 14.45 5.40
C LEU A 277 25.35 14.76 5.38
N THR A 278 26.01 14.48 6.51
CA THR A 278 27.44 14.70 6.67
C THR A 278 28.18 13.44 7.10
N THR A 279 29.50 13.41 6.93
CA THR A 279 30.39 12.44 7.57
C THR A 279 30.56 12.79 9.07
N GLU A 280 31.21 11.91 9.83
CA GLU A 280 31.62 12.20 11.23
C GLU A 280 32.55 13.43 11.33
N ASN A 281 33.27 13.77 10.25
CA ASN A 281 34.14 14.94 10.17
C ASN A 281 33.41 16.22 9.73
N ASN A 282 32.08 16.19 9.64
CA ASN A 282 31.22 17.31 9.23
C ASN A 282 31.49 17.79 7.77
N GLU A 283 31.89 16.87 6.90
CA GLU A 283 31.95 17.06 5.44
C GLU A 283 30.65 16.55 4.82
N ILE A 284 30.24 17.06 3.65
CA ILE A 284 29.04 16.56 2.96
C ILE A 284 29.24 15.08 2.60
N TYR A 285 28.29 14.23 2.97
CA TYR A 285 28.28 12.83 2.58
C TYR A 285 27.75 12.69 1.16
N LEU A 286 28.51 12.03 0.29
CA LEU A 286 28.15 11.82 -1.11
C LEU A 286 27.85 10.36 -1.39
N VAL A 287 26.82 10.14 -2.20
CA VAL A 287 26.43 8.86 -2.80
C VAL A 287 26.48 8.97 -4.32
N LYS A 288 26.37 7.83 -5.00
CA LYS A 288 26.05 7.82 -6.42
C LYS A 288 24.55 7.68 -6.62
N GLY A 289 23.95 8.75 -7.15
CA GLY A 289 22.56 8.81 -7.57
C GLY A 289 22.41 8.90 -9.08
N TRP A 290 21.17 8.99 -9.57
CA TRP A 290 20.87 9.09 -10.99
C TRP A 290 21.56 10.25 -11.73
N PRO A 291 21.73 11.45 -11.14
CA PRO A 291 22.49 12.54 -11.75
C PRO A 291 24.02 12.44 -11.56
N GLY A 292 24.54 11.37 -10.97
CA GLY A 292 25.96 11.18 -10.65
C GLY A 292 26.25 11.34 -9.16
N ALA A 293 27.35 12.02 -8.82
CA ALA A 293 27.69 12.31 -7.43
C ALA A 293 26.64 13.24 -6.81
N SER A 294 25.99 12.77 -5.75
CA SER A 294 24.85 13.44 -5.12
C SER A 294 24.98 13.44 -3.61
N ALA A 295 24.50 14.51 -3.00
CA ALA A 295 24.25 14.55 -1.57
C ALA A 295 22.79 14.16 -1.28
N LEU A 296 22.54 13.71 -0.05
CA LEU A 296 21.20 13.36 0.43
C LEU A 296 20.74 14.39 1.47
N PRO A 297 19.49 14.86 1.42
CA PRO A 297 18.91 15.68 2.49
C PRO A 297 18.87 14.92 3.82
N ASP A 298 19.13 15.61 4.92
CA ASP A 298 18.99 15.07 6.27
C ASP A 298 17.53 15.19 6.75
N PHE A 299 16.63 14.36 6.24
CA PHE A 299 15.21 14.42 6.59
C PHE A 299 14.92 14.17 8.07
N LEU A 300 15.87 13.67 8.86
CA LEU A 300 15.72 13.53 10.31
C LEU A 300 15.80 14.90 11.01
N ASN A 301 16.34 15.92 10.33
CA ASN A 301 16.36 17.30 10.79
C ASN A 301 15.13 18.09 10.29
N LYS A 302 14.39 18.73 11.20
CA LYS A 302 13.22 19.54 10.86
C LYS A 302 13.53 20.71 9.92
N LYS A 303 14.71 21.33 10.02
CA LYS A 303 15.07 22.43 9.11
C LYS A 303 15.30 21.93 7.68
N ALA A 304 15.83 20.71 7.51
CA ALA A 304 15.95 20.10 6.20
C ALA A 304 14.58 19.71 5.64
N ARG A 305 13.67 19.16 6.47
CA ARG A 305 12.27 18.92 6.07
C ARG A 305 11.56 20.21 5.64
N GLU A 306 11.74 21.29 6.39
CA GLU A 306 11.18 22.61 6.07
C GLU A 306 11.72 23.15 4.73
N TRP A 307 13.03 23.02 4.51
CA TRP A 307 13.67 23.40 3.25
C TRP A 307 13.14 22.58 2.08
N TRP A 308 13.03 21.26 2.23
CA TRP A 308 12.47 20.39 1.20
C TRP A 308 11.00 20.71 0.91
N ALA A 309 10.18 20.87 1.95
CA ALA A 309 8.77 21.23 1.82
C ALA A 309 8.58 22.56 1.08
N LYS A 310 9.48 23.53 1.28
CA LYS A 310 9.49 24.79 0.52
C LYS A 310 9.81 24.57 -0.96
N LEU A 311 10.80 23.73 -1.29
CA LEU A 311 11.13 23.41 -2.69
C LEU A 311 9.96 22.69 -3.38
N VAL A 312 9.30 21.77 -2.67
CA VAL A 312 8.08 21.11 -3.13
C VAL A 312 6.97 22.12 -3.36
N GLU A 313 6.71 23.02 -2.40
CA GLU A 313 5.69 24.08 -2.52
C GLU A 313 5.93 24.96 -3.75
N GLU A 314 7.17 25.41 -3.96
CA GLU A 314 7.57 26.21 -5.12
C GLU A 314 7.34 25.45 -6.43
N TYR A 315 7.82 24.20 -6.51
CA TYR A 315 7.71 23.37 -7.71
C TYR A 315 6.26 23.07 -8.07
N VAL A 316 5.44 22.69 -7.09
CA VAL A 316 4.02 22.39 -7.29
C VAL A 316 3.26 23.63 -7.74
N ARG A 317 3.54 24.81 -7.18
CA ARG A 317 2.90 26.06 -7.62
C ARG A 317 3.37 26.54 -8.99
N GLU A 318 4.63 26.32 -9.32
CA GLU A 318 5.21 26.77 -10.59
C GLU A 318 4.66 25.96 -11.77
N TYR A 319 4.46 24.65 -11.60
CA TYR A 319 4.07 23.75 -12.69
C TYR A 319 2.65 23.17 -12.57
N ASP A 320 1.94 23.46 -11.47
CA ASP A 320 0.59 22.98 -11.15
C ASP A 320 0.41 21.45 -11.14
N VAL A 321 1.49 20.69 -10.88
CA VAL A 321 1.44 19.23 -10.78
C VAL A 321 0.56 18.76 -9.61
N ASP A 322 -0.02 17.56 -9.72
CA ASP A 322 -1.13 17.13 -8.85
C ASP A 322 -0.71 16.16 -7.73
N GLY A 323 0.44 15.51 -7.90
CA GLY A 323 1.04 14.61 -6.93
C GLY A 323 2.53 14.47 -7.17
N LEU A 324 3.23 13.80 -6.26
CA LEU A 324 4.67 13.55 -6.39
C LEU A 324 4.99 12.08 -6.14
N TRP A 325 5.91 11.54 -6.93
CA TRP A 325 6.43 10.18 -6.79
C TRP A 325 7.84 10.25 -6.21
N ILE A 326 8.02 9.96 -4.93
CA ILE A 326 9.34 9.88 -4.29
C ILE A 326 9.91 8.47 -4.42
N ASP A 327 11.06 8.35 -5.10
CA ASP A 327 11.71 7.08 -5.41
C ASP A 327 13.15 7.07 -4.89
N MET A 328 13.80 5.89 -4.88
CA MET A 328 15.18 5.70 -4.42
C MET A 328 15.42 6.06 -2.95
N ASN A 329 14.35 6.13 -2.16
CA ASN A 329 14.33 6.73 -0.84
C ASN A 329 14.47 5.74 0.33
N GLU A 330 14.99 4.55 0.07
CA GLU A 330 15.40 3.62 1.13
C GLU A 330 16.30 4.27 2.20
N PRO A 331 17.30 5.13 1.92
CA PRO A 331 17.80 5.68 0.64
C PRO A 331 18.86 4.80 -0.04
N THR A 332 18.78 4.71 -1.36
CA THR A 332 19.68 3.86 -2.16
C THR A 332 20.99 4.58 -2.50
N ASN A 333 22.11 3.86 -2.41
CA ASN A 333 23.41 4.27 -2.96
C ASN A 333 23.82 3.31 -4.08
N MET A 334 23.87 3.80 -5.32
CA MET A 334 24.17 2.96 -6.48
C MET A 334 25.66 2.60 -6.62
N ASP A 335 26.56 3.14 -5.80
CA ASP A 335 27.94 2.62 -5.73
C ASP A 335 27.98 1.21 -5.12
N GLY A 336 26.99 0.86 -4.29
CA GLY A 336 26.83 -0.47 -3.70
C GLY A 336 26.44 -1.59 -4.68
N ASP A 337 25.93 -1.23 -5.87
CA ASP A 337 25.47 -2.19 -6.89
C ASP A 337 26.59 -3.03 -7.52
N LEU A 338 27.85 -2.73 -7.19
CA LEU A 338 29.04 -3.48 -7.61
C LEU A 338 29.12 -4.91 -7.04
N LEU A 339 28.21 -5.30 -6.14
CA LEU A 339 28.10 -6.64 -5.56
C LEU A 339 27.68 -7.71 -6.57
N PHE A 340 26.90 -7.37 -7.59
CA PHE A 340 26.85 -8.19 -8.81
C PHE A 340 28.09 -7.80 -9.60
N THR A 341 29.06 -8.70 -9.69
CA THR A 341 30.43 -8.45 -10.20
C THR A 341 30.55 -7.95 -11.65
N GLY A 342 29.47 -7.52 -12.29
CA GLY A 342 29.46 -6.71 -13.51
C GLY A 342 28.34 -5.66 -13.59
N GLY A 343 27.87 -5.15 -12.45
CA GLY A 343 26.89 -4.06 -12.34
C GLY A 343 25.49 -4.40 -12.88
N TRP A 344 24.69 -3.36 -13.17
CA TRP A 344 23.32 -3.46 -13.68
C TRP A 344 23.17 -4.40 -14.88
N ALA A 345 24.18 -4.49 -15.75
CA ALA A 345 24.14 -5.36 -16.93
C ALA A 345 24.19 -6.85 -16.56
N GLU A 346 24.98 -7.26 -15.57
CA GLU A 346 25.03 -8.65 -15.11
C GLU A 346 23.83 -9.02 -14.24
N LEU A 347 23.30 -8.09 -13.42
CA LEU A 347 22.04 -8.29 -12.72
C LEU A 347 20.89 -8.49 -13.70
N ARG A 348 20.80 -7.65 -14.75
CA ARG A 348 19.81 -7.82 -15.82
C ARG A 348 19.96 -9.15 -16.55
N LYS A 349 21.19 -9.58 -16.85
CA LYS A 349 21.44 -10.92 -17.43
C LYS A 349 21.01 -12.04 -16.49
N ALA A 350 21.31 -11.95 -15.20
CA ALA A 350 20.91 -12.95 -14.21
C ALA A 350 19.38 -13.06 -14.13
N VAL A 351 18.67 -11.92 -14.07
CA VAL A 351 17.21 -11.85 -14.11
C VAL A 351 16.65 -12.44 -15.40
N ALA A 352 17.23 -12.08 -16.55
CA ALA A 352 16.83 -12.64 -17.85
C ALA A 352 17.05 -14.16 -17.96
N LEU A 353 18.04 -14.69 -17.21
CA LEU A 353 18.32 -16.12 -17.11
C LEU A 353 17.53 -16.82 -15.98
N GLY A 354 16.68 -16.09 -15.24
CA GLY A 354 15.89 -16.62 -14.13
C GLY A 354 16.72 -17.00 -12.89
N LEU A 355 17.94 -16.48 -12.74
CA LEU A 355 18.80 -16.73 -11.59
C LEU A 355 18.35 -15.88 -10.39
N LYS A 356 18.12 -16.51 -9.24
CA LYS A 356 17.78 -15.82 -7.99
C LYS A 356 19.06 -15.45 -7.22
N PRO A 357 19.24 -14.20 -6.77
CA PRO A 357 20.37 -13.85 -5.91
C PRO A 357 20.34 -14.66 -4.61
N GLY A 358 21.51 -15.01 -4.09
CA GLY A 358 21.65 -15.69 -2.80
C GLY A 358 21.23 -14.79 -1.62
N PRO A 359 21.13 -15.35 -0.40
CA PRO A 359 20.75 -14.57 0.78
C PRO A 359 21.79 -13.47 1.05
N LEU A 360 21.31 -12.23 1.19
CA LEU A 360 22.15 -11.07 1.52
C LEU A 360 22.43 -11.06 3.02
N ASN A 361 23.69 -10.79 3.39
CA ASN A 361 24.01 -10.48 4.79
C ASN A 361 23.96 -8.96 5.03
N LYS A 362 23.97 -8.55 6.30
CA LYS A 362 23.92 -7.13 6.67
C LYS A 362 25.03 -6.28 6.03
N ALA A 363 26.24 -6.80 5.89
CA ALA A 363 27.33 -6.05 5.27
C ALA A 363 27.08 -5.81 3.77
N ASP A 364 26.36 -6.71 3.10
CA ASP A 364 25.92 -6.50 1.72
C ASP A 364 24.84 -5.41 1.65
N LEU A 365 23.86 -5.44 2.56
CA LEU A 365 22.79 -4.43 2.64
C LEU A 365 23.35 -3.02 2.87
N LEU A 366 24.29 -2.89 3.81
CA LEU A 366 24.90 -1.59 4.15
C LEU A 366 25.66 -0.93 2.99
N ARG A 367 26.10 -1.70 1.98
CA ARG A 367 26.82 -1.15 0.82
C ARG A 367 25.91 -0.36 -0.11
N LYS A 368 24.62 -0.69 -0.17
CA LYS A 368 23.63 -0.07 -1.07
C LYS A 368 22.85 1.07 -0.42
N THR A 369 23.37 1.65 0.65
CA THR A 369 22.74 2.77 1.39
C THR A 369 23.79 3.81 1.80
N ALA A 370 23.37 4.84 2.54
CA ALA A 370 24.22 5.90 3.08
C ALA A 370 24.98 5.46 4.37
N ALA A 371 25.55 4.25 4.38
CA ALA A 371 26.29 3.75 5.53
C ALA A 371 27.52 4.64 5.85
N GLY A 372 27.71 4.94 7.13
CA GLY A 372 28.71 5.90 7.62
C GLY A 372 28.29 7.37 7.57
N ALA A 373 27.12 7.70 7.01
CA ALA A 373 26.58 9.05 7.12
C ALA A 373 26.08 9.35 8.54
N VAL A 374 26.04 10.63 8.89
CA VAL A 374 25.61 11.15 10.19
C VAL A 374 24.44 12.11 9.99
N HIS A 375 23.41 11.88 10.78
CA HIS A 375 22.24 12.74 10.92
C HIS A 375 22.39 13.65 12.12
N ARG A 376 21.86 14.87 12.01
CA ARG A 376 21.74 15.82 13.12
C ARG A 376 20.27 15.96 13.50
N LEU A 377 19.91 15.37 14.64
CA LEU A 377 18.54 15.44 15.14
C LEU A 377 18.17 16.84 15.63
N ASP A 378 16.86 17.07 15.80
CA ASP A 378 16.31 18.36 16.24
C ASP A 378 16.78 18.77 17.64
N ASP A 379 17.08 17.81 18.50
CA ASP A 379 17.64 18.01 19.84
C ASP A 379 19.17 18.21 19.85
N GLY A 380 19.81 18.19 18.67
CA GLY A 380 21.24 18.37 18.49
C GLY A 380 22.08 17.09 18.59
N ARG A 381 21.49 15.93 18.92
CA ARG A 381 22.20 14.65 18.89
C ARG A 381 22.68 14.31 17.48
N LEU A 382 23.85 13.68 17.40
CA LEU A 382 24.39 13.09 16.18
C LEU A 382 24.14 11.59 16.20
N VAL A 383 23.56 11.06 15.12
CA VAL A 383 23.23 9.64 15.01
C VAL A 383 23.70 9.12 13.66
N ARG A 384 24.32 7.94 13.64
CA ARG A 384 24.74 7.31 12.39
C ARG A 384 23.54 6.76 11.62
N HIS A 385 23.61 6.84 10.30
CA HIS A 385 22.53 6.44 9.40
C HIS A 385 22.00 5.03 9.66
N GLU A 386 22.85 4.06 9.99
CA GLU A 386 22.46 2.66 10.19
C GLU A 386 21.48 2.46 11.35
N LYS A 387 21.43 3.41 12.30
CA LYS A 387 20.49 3.40 13.43
C LYS A 387 19.13 3.98 13.09
N VAL A 388 19.04 4.72 11.99
CA VAL A 388 17.85 5.49 11.60
C VAL A 388 17.39 5.22 10.16
N HIS A 389 18.06 4.30 9.49
CA HIS A 389 17.96 4.02 8.06
C HIS A 389 16.49 3.89 7.60
N ASN A 390 15.72 3.03 8.26
CA ASN A 390 14.34 2.76 7.83
C ASN A 390 13.42 4.00 7.96
N ALA A 391 13.73 4.95 8.85
CA ALA A 391 12.93 6.16 9.04
C ALA A 391 13.17 7.24 7.99
N TYR A 392 14.20 7.13 7.14
CA TYR A 392 14.54 8.15 6.14
C TYR A 392 13.35 8.45 5.22
N ALA A 393 12.80 7.41 4.59
CA ALA A 393 11.64 7.50 3.70
C ALA A 393 10.40 8.09 4.38
N TYR A 394 10.18 7.76 5.66
CA TYR A 394 9.07 8.28 6.45
C TYR A 394 9.13 9.81 6.58
N PHE A 395 10.32 10.35 6.86
CA PHE A 395 10.49 11.79 7.02
C PHE A 395 10.55 12.56 5.71
N GLU A 396 11.03 11.94 4.63
CA GLU A 396 10.91 12.52 3.28
C GLU A 396 9.44 12.60 2.84
N ALA A 397 8.67 11.52 3.02
CA ALA A 397 7.25 11.49 2.69
C ALA A 397 6.48 12.56 3.49
N MET A 398 6.79 12.71 4.78
CA MET A 398 6.23 13.77 5.62
C MET A 398 6.53 15.18 5.05
N ALA A 399 7.78 15.47 4.73
CA ALA A 399 8.18 16.78 4.19
C ALA A 399 7.52 17.05 2.82
N THR A 400 7.44 16.04 1.96
CA THR A 400 6.81 16.14 0.63
C THR A 400 5.30 16.37 0.75
N TYR A 401 4.64 15.63 1.63
CA TYR A 401 3.21 15.80 1.93
C TYR A 401 2.91 17.20 2.48
N GLU A 402 3.74 17.71 3.38
CA GLU A 402 3.62 19.08 3.88
C GLU A 402 3.81 20.13 2.79
N GLY A 403 4.78 19.96 1.89
CA GLY A 403 4.99 20.88 0.76
C GLY A 403 3.77 20.95 -0.17
N MET A 404 3.18 19.79 -0.49
CA MET A 404 1.93 19.71 -1.27
C MET A 404 0.76 20.44 -0.59
N LEU A 405 0.61 20.28 0.74
CA LEU A 405 -0.40 21.01 1.51
C LEU A 405 -0.20 22.53 1.43
N ARG A 406 1.05 23.00 1.59
CA ARG A 406 1.38 24.42 1.50
C ARG A 406 1.11 24.98 0.10
N ALA A 407 1.28 24.16 -0.94
CA ALA A 407 0.90 24.52 -2.30
C ALA A 407 -0.62 24.64 -2.53
N GLY A 408 -1.45 24.23 -1.56
CA GLY A 408 -2.91 24.28 -1.66
C GLY A 408 -3.53 23.07 -2.37
N LYS A 409 -2.75 21.98 -2.56
CA LYS A 409 -3.22 20.72 -3.15
C LYS A 409 -3.64 19.76 -2.03
N ARG A 410 -4.68 18.95 -2.27
CA ARG A 410 -4.89 17.72 -1.48
C ARG A 410 -3.75 16.76 -1.84
N PRO A 411 -2.85 16.39 -0.90
CA PRO A 411 -1.63 15.71 -1.30
C PRO A 411 -1.89 14.30 -1.80
N PHE A 412 -1.15 13.95 -2.85
CA PHE A 412 -0.88 12.57 -3.21
C PHE A 412 0.64 12.42 -3.32
N VAL A 413 1.21 11.58 -2.46
CA VAL A 413 2.61 11.19 -2.50
C VAL A 413 2.67 9.68 -2.71
N LEU A 414 3.47 9.23 -3.67
CA LEU A 414 3.77 7.83 -3.88
C LEU A 414 5.22 7.57 -3.45
N SER A 415 5.46 6.67 -2.50
CA SER A 415 6.79 6.38 -1.92
C SER A 415 7.20 4.93 -2.17
N ARG A 416 8.48 4.67 -2.46
CA ARG A 416 8.97 3.29 -2.62
C ARG A 416 9.19 2.65 -1.26
N ALA A 417 9.96 3.34 -0.43
CA ALA A 417 10.31 2.88 0.90
C ALA A 417 9.38 3.48 1.95
N GLY A 418 9.46 2.96 3.18
CA GLY A 418 8.63 3.42 4.28
C GLY A 418 8.98 2.77 5.61
N TYR A 419 8.42 3.35 6.66
CA TYR A 419 8.47 2.86 8.04
C TYR A 419 7.07 2.85 8.65
N ALA A 420 6.91 2.30 9.86
CA ALA A 420 5.67 2.43 10.62
C ALA A 420 5.21 3.91 10.66
N GLY A 421 3.95 4.17 10.29
CA GLY A 421 3.40 5.52 10.16
C GLY A 421 3.42 6.11 8.75
N ILE A 422 4.07 5.47 7.77
CA ILE A 422 4.12 5.95 6.37
C ILE A 422 2.73 6.18 5.77
N GLN A 423 1.73 5.42 6.22
CA GLN A 423 0.34 5.54 5.77
C GLN A 423 -0.29 6.91 6.02
N ARG A 424 0.32 7.76 6.85
CA ARG A 424 -0.12 9.15 7.07
C ARG A 424 0.18 10.09 5.91
N TYR A 425 1.12 9.73 5.05
CA TYR A 425 1.74 10.67 4.12
C TYR A 425 1.82 10.14 2.70
N ALA A 426 1.92 8.82 2.49
CA ALA A 426 2.14 8.28 1.16
C ALA A 426 1.39 6.99 0.88
N ALA A 427 1.03 6.82 -0.40
CA ALA A 427 0.79 5.52 -1.01
C ALA A 427 2.13 4.81 -1.22
N VAL A 428 2.10 3.48 -1.31
CA VAL A 428 3.29 2.65 -1.58
C VAL A 428 3.06 1.80 -2.82
N TRP A 429 4.05 1.67 -3.70
CA TRP A 429 4.02 0.60 -4.71
C TRP A 429 5.12 -0.42 -4.40
N THR A 430 4.92 -1.65 -4.85
CA THR A 430 5.81 -2.76 -4.49
C THR A 430 7.18 -2.73 -5.19
N GLY A 431 7.58 -1.61 -5.79
CA GLY A 431 8.85 -1.48 -6.50
C GLY A 431 8.99 -2.36 -7.74
N ASP A 432 10.24 -2.56 -8.13
CA ASP A 432 10.68 -3.11 -9.41
C ASP A 432 10.49 -4.63 -9.49
N VAL A 433 9.25 -5.08 -9.64
CA VAL A 433 8.92 -6.51 -9.75
C VAL A 433 9.29 -7.09 -11.12
N VAL A 434 9.68 -8.38 -11.17
CA VAL A 434 9.91 -9.09 -12.45
C VAL A 434 8.60 -9.25 -13.21
N ALA A 435 8.61 -8.96 -14.51
CA ALA A 435 7.55 -9.29 -15.43
C ALA A 435 7.49 -10.82 -15.70
N SER A 436 6.95 -11.56 -14.74
CA SER A 436 6.71 -13.00 -14.84
C SER A 436 5.50 -13.43 -14.01
N TRP A 437 5.03 -14.66 -14.20
CA TRP A 437 3.98 -15.25 -13.35
C TRP A 437 4.40 -15.37 -11.89
N GLU A 438 5.69 -15.63 -11.60
CA GLU A 438 6.21 -15.60 -10.23
C GLU A 438 6.21 -14.18 -9.67
N GLY A 439 6.55 -13.18 -10.50
CA GLY A 439 6.50 -11.77 -10.11
C GLY A 439 5.08 -11.29 -9.81
N LEU A 440 4.09 -11.72 -10.60
CA LEU A 440 2.68 -11.41 -10.32
C LEU A 440 2.24 -11.98 -8.95
N ARG A 441 2.68 -13.19 -8.59
CA ARG A 441 2.45 -13.77 -7.25
C ARG A 441 3.16 -12.98 -6.16
N ALA A 442 4.43 -12.61 -6.38
CA ALA A 442 5.22 -11.80 -5.45
C ALA A 442 4.54 -10.46 -5.15
N ALA A 443 4.08 -9.77 -6.20
CA ALA A 443 3.39 -8.50 -6.08
C ALA A 443 2.11 -8.61 -5.24
N LEU A 444 1.28 -9.63 -5.49
CA LEU A 444 0.06 -9.84 -4.69
C LEU A 444 0.40 -10.08 -3.21
N MET A 445 1.34 -10.99 -2.92
CA MET A 445 1.77 -11.26 -1.54
C MET A 445 2.31 -10.01 -0.84
N ALA A 446 3.10 -9.19 -1.55
CA ALA A 446 3.67 -7.96 -1.02
C ALA A 446 2.58 -6.91 -0.70
N VAL A 447 1.63 -6.68 -1.62
CA VAL A 447 0.48 -5.77 -1.40
C VAL A 447 -0.36 -6.23 -0.20
N LEU A 448 -0.62 -7.53 -0.09
CA LEU A 448 -1.39 -8.10 1.02
C LEU A 448 -0.64 -8.02 2.35
N GLY A 449 0.68 -8.18 2.34
CA GLY A 449 1.55 -7.96 3.51
C GLY A 449 1.52 -6.50 4.00
N LEU A 450 1.60 -5.55 3.07
CA LEU A 450 1.46 -4.11 3.35
C LEU A 450 0.09 -3.80 3.97
N ALA A 451 -1.00 -4.33 3.41
CA ALA A 451 -2.34 -4.18 3.94
C ALA A 451 -2.49 -4.76 5.37
N ALA A 452 -1.94 -5.96 5.61
CA ALA A 452 -1.86 -6.60 6.93
C ALA A 452 -0.96 -5.86 7.93
N SER A 453 -0.28 -4.80 7.49
CA SER A 453 0.64 -4.00 8.28
C SER A 453 0.21 -2.53 8.39
N GLY A 454 -1.04 -2.22 8.02
CA GLY A 454 -1.62 -0.89 8.17
C GLY A 454 -1.38 0.08 7.00
N VAL A 455 -0.74 -0.36 5.92
CA VAL A 455 -0.57 0.45 4.70
C VAL A 455 -1.79 0.25 3.80
N HIS A 456 -2.76 1.16 3.94
CA HIS A 456 -4.06 1.08 3.27
C HIS A 456 -4.02 1.31 1.74
N MET A 457 -3.07 2.09 1.24
CA MET A 457 -2.97 2.51 -0.16
C MET A 457 -1.71 1.90 -0.77
N ALA A 458 -1.84 0.67 -1.27
CA ALA A 458 -0.74 -0.07 -1.89
C ALA A 458 -1.13 -0.65 -3.27
N GLY A 459 -0.14 -0.92 -4.11
CA GLY A 459 -0.32 -1.57 -5.42
C GLY A 459 1.00 -2.01 -6.04
N SER A 460 0.95 -2.55 -7.26
CA SER A 460 2.12 -3.01 -8.01
C SER A 460 2.15 -2.41 -9.40
N ASP A 461 3.31 -2.40 -10.04
CA ASP A 461 3.44 -2.02 -11.45
C ASP A 461 2.71 -3.02 -12.35
N VAL A 462 1.58 -2.61 -12.91
CA VAL A 462 0.75 -3.45 -13.76
C VAL A 462 1.51 -3.79 -15.04
N GLY A 463 1.68 -5.08 -15.28
CA GLY A 463 2.50 -5.60 -16.38
C GLY A 463 3.94 -5.89 -15.99
N GLY A 464 4.35 -5.65 -14.73
CA GLY A 464 5.66 -5.95 -14.17
C GLY A 464 6.80 -5.08 -14.70
N PHE A 465 7.59 -4.49 -13.81
CA PHE A 465 8.62 -3.49 -14.19
C PHE A 465 9.77 -4.08 -15.01
N ALA A 466 10.43 -5.12 -14.50
CA ALA A 466 11.68 -5.63 -15.05
C ALA A 466 11.45 -6.76 -16.05
N GLY A 467 11.87 -6.57 -17.30
CA GLY A 467 11.82 -7.58 -18.36
C GLY A 467 10.59 -7.45 -19.28
N TYR A 468 10.23 -8.55 -19.93
CA TYR A 468 9.19 -8.59 -20.97
C TYR A 468 7.95 -9.33 -20.48
N SER A 469 6.78 -8.79 -20.80
CA SER A 469 5.48 -9.42 -20.50
C SER A 469 4.77 -9.77 -21.78
N ASP A 470 4.43 -11.04 -21.96
CA ASP A 470 3.52 -11.42 -23.02
C ASP A 470 2.10 -10.86 -22.76
N PRO A 471 1.26 -10.72 -23.79
CA PRO A 471 -0.07 -10.13 -23.63
C PRO A 471 -1.00 -10.85 -22.64
N GLU A 472 -0.86 -12.17 -22.43
CA GLU A 472 -1.67 -12.89 -21.42
C GLU A 472 -1.25 -12.48 -20.01
N LEU A 473 0.05 -12.45 -19.74
CA LEU A 473 0.57 -11.98 -18.45
C LEU A 473 0.13 -10.54 -18.17
N VAL A 474 0.17 -9.65 -19.18
CA VAL A 474 -0.31 -8.26 -19.03
C VAL A 474 -1.78 -8.25 -18.62
N VAL A 475 -2.66 -8.97 -19.32
CA VAL A 475 -4.09 -9.07 -18.97
C VAL A 475 -4.30 -9.59 -17.55
N ARG A 476 -3.59 -10.65 -17.15
CA ARG A 476 -3.74 -11.21 -15.79
C ARG A 476 -3.27 -10.22 -14.72
N TRP A 477 -2.28 -9.39 -15.01
CA TRP A 477 -1.86 -8.32 -14.10
C TRP A 477 -2.92 -7.23 -13.96
N TYR A 478 -3.51 -6.78 -15.08
CA TYR A 478 -4.63 -5.81 -15.05
C TYR A 478 -5.82 -6.36 -14.25
N GLN A 479 -6.16 -7.64 -14.45
CA GLN A 479 -7.24 -8.30 -13.73
C GLN A 479 -6.93 -8.45 -12.24
N ALA A 480 -5.72 -8.88 -11.88
CA ALA A 480 -5.30 -9.04 -10.49
C ALA A 480 -5.29 -7.71 -9.73
N SER A 481 -4.87 -6.62 -10.37
CA SER A 481 -4.72 -5.31 -9.73
C SER A 481 -5.93 -4.38 -9.94
N ALA A 482 -6.97 -4.80 -10.67
CA ALA A 482 -8.11 -3.95 -11.04
C ALA A 482 -8.76 -3.23 -9.85
N LEU A 483 -8.81 -3.90 -8.69
CA LEU A 483 -9.39 -3.36 -7.46
C LEU A 483 -8.35 -3.06 -6.37
N PHE A 484 -7.06 -3.00 -6.73
CA PHE A 484 -6.05 -2.48 -5.82
C PHE A 484 -6.26 -0.98 -5.55
N PRO A 485 -5.97 -0.47 -4.34
CA PRO A 485 -6.07 0.95 -4.03
C PRO A 485 -5.25 1.79 -5.00
N PHE A 486 -4.03 1.36 -5.31
CA PHE A 486 -3.16 1.96 -6.31
C PHE A 486 -3.10 1.09 -7.57
N PHE A 487 -3.47 1.65 -8.73
CA PHE A 487 -3.59 0.91 -10.00
C PHE A 487 -2.90 1.66 -11.14
N ARG A 488 -1.60 1.38 -11.31
CA ARG A 488 -0.72 2.04 -12.28
C ARG A 488 -0.07 1.01 -13.20
N ALA A 489 -0.20 1.20 -14.51
CA ALA A 489 0.66 0.54 -15.50
C ALA A 489 2.01 1.23 -15.51
N HIS A 490 3.09 0.47 -15.30
CA HIS A 490 4.46 1.01 -15.32
C HIS A 490 5.44 -0.05 -15.81
N LYS A 491 6.45 0.40 -16.55
CA LYS A 491 7.42 -0.47 -17.21
C LYS A 491 8.80 0.16 -17.25
N GLY A 492 9.83 -0.66 -17.02
CA GLY A 492 11.22 -0.26 -17.18
C GLY A 492 11.57 0.02 -18.65
N ARG A 493 12.62 0.82 -18.87
CA ARG A 493 13.04 1.32 -20.20
C ARG A 493 13.18 0.26 -21.29
N GLU A 494 13.67 -0.93 -20.93
CA GLU A 494 13.97 -2.02 -21.86
C GLU A 494 12.78 -2.98 -22.07
N GLY A 495 11.67 -2.79 -21.35
CA GLY A 495 10.48 -3.63 -21.46
C GLY A 495 9.62 -3.30 -22.67
N ASN A 496 8.77 -4.24 -23.10
CA ASN A 496 7.75 -3.97 -24.10
C ASN A 496 6.66 -3.01 -23.60
N ASP A 497 5.93 -2.39 -24.51
CA ASP A 497 4.74 -1.59 -24.18
C ASP A 497 3.66 -2.47 -23.53
N VAL A 498 3.06 -1.97 -22.46
CA VAL A 498 2.04 -2.65 -21.64
C VAL A 498 0.73 -1.85 -21.57
N GLU A 499 0.70 -0.71 -22.24
CA GLU A 499 -0.45 0.16 -22.38
C GLU A 499 -1.50 -0.53 -23.26
N ILE A 500 -2.77 -0.27 -22.97
CA ILE A 500 -3.91 -0.96 -23.59
C ILE A 500 -3.89 -0.90 -25.13
N PHE A 501 -3.51 0.23 -25.72
CA PHE A 501 -3.48 0.43 -27.17
C PHE A 501 -2.42 -0.44 -27.87
N ALA A 502 -1.36 -0.84 -27.16
CA ALA A 502 -0.29 -1.68 -27.68
C ALA A 502 -0.67 -3.17 -27.75
N LEU A 503 -1.77 -3.56 -27.09
CA LEU A 503 -2.18 -4.96 -27.01
C LEU A 503 -3.00 -5.41 -28.23
N PRO A 504 -2.89 -6.70 -28.64
CA PRO A 504 -3.78 -7.28 -29.64
C PRO A 504 -5.24 -7.24 -29.18
N ALA A 505 -6.19 -7.12 -30.13
CA ALA A 505 -7.61 -6.85 -29.86
C ALA A 505 -8.25 -7.73 -28.77
N ARG A 506 -7.98 -9.04 -28.76
CA ARG A 506 -8.53 -9.96 -27.74
C ARG A 506 -8.10 -9.61 -26.30
N TYR A 507 -6.85 -9.18 -26.14
CA TYR A 507 -6.26 -8.83 -24.84
C TYR A 507 -6.65 -7.41 -24.44
N ARG A 508 -6.74 -6.52 -25.43
CA ARG A 508 -7.21 -5.15 -25.25
C ARG A 508 -8.57 -5.08 -24.58
N GLU A 509 -9.54 -5.86 -25.05
CA GLU A 509 -10.89 -5.86 -24.47
C GLU A 509 -10.91 -6.41 -23.03
N ALA A 510 -10.07 -7.40 -22.73
CA ALA A 510 -9.94 -7.91 -21.37
C ALA A 510 -9.33 -6.87 -20.40
N VAL A 511 -8.33 -6.10 -20.84
CA VAL A 511 -7.81 -4.95 -20.10
C VAL A 511 -8.89 -3.88 -19.93
N ALA A 512 -9.60 -3.53 -21.00
CA ALA A 512 -10.68 -2.55 -20.97
C ALA A 512 -11.77 -2.94 -19.96
N ALA A 513 -12.15 -4.22 -19.92
CA ALA A 513 -13.13 -4.74 -18.98
C ALA A 513 -12.66 -4.62 -17.52
N ALA A 514 -11.38 -4.87 -17.22
CA ALA A 514 -10.81 -4.69 -15.89
C ALA A 514 -10.83 -3.21 -15.46
N VAL A 515 -10.47 -2.29 -16.36
CA VAL A 515 -10.52 -0.84 -16.10
C VAL A 515 -11.97 -0.37 -15.90
N ARG A 516 -12.91 -0.80 -16.75
CA ARG A 516 -14.34 -0.44 -16.59
C ARG A 516 -14.93 -1.00 -15.28
N LEU A 517 -14.56 -2.21 -14.88
CA LEU A 517 -14.96 -2.78 -13.58
C LEU A 517 -14.46 -1.91 -12.43
N ARG A 518 -13.21 -1.42 -12.49
CA ARG A 518 -12.67 -0.49 -11.49
C ARG A 518 -13.53 0.76 -11.39
N TYR A 519 -13.80 1.46 -12.49
CA TYR A 519 -14.60 2.69 -12.46
C TYR A 519 -16.02 2.44 -11.98
N LYS A 520 -16.63 1.31 -12.38
CA LYS A 520 -17.93 0.87 -11.86
C LYS A 520 -17.96 0.71 -10.34
N LEU A 521 -16.84 0.28 -9.73
CA LEU A 521 -16.70 0.09 -8.28
C LEU A 521 -15.94 1.23 -7.58
N LEU A 522 -15.62 2.31 -8.29
CA LEU A 522 -14.83 3.40 -7.73
C LEU A 522 -15.53 4.10 -6.55
N PRO A 523 -16.86 4.28 -6.52
CA PRO A 523 -17.55 4.76 -5.32
C PRO A 523 -17.39 3.83 -4.10
N TYR A 524 -17.30 2.52 -4.30
CA TYR A 524 -17.04 1.57 -3.21
C TYR A 524 -15.59 1.67 -2.72
N LEU A 525 -14.61 1.76 -3.63
CA LEU A 525 -13.22 2.02 -3.26
C LEU A 525 -13.08 3.35 -2.50
N TRP A 526 -13.84 4.37 -2.89
CA TRP A 526 -13.87 5.65 -2.19
C TRP A 526 -14.47 5.57 -0.79
N HIS A 527 -15.56 4.80 -0.62
CA HIS A 527 -16.10 4.48 0.70
C HIS A 527 -15.05 3.80 1.59
N LEU A 528 -14.30 2.84 1.04
CA LEU A 528 -13.25 2.14 1.78
C LEU A 528 -12.04 3.04 2.09
N ALA A 529 -11.69 4.00 1.22
CA ALA A 529 -10.68 5.00 1.51
C ALA A 529 -11.08 5.89 2.70
N TRP A 530 -12.36 6.29 2.77
CA TRP A 530 -12.91 6.95 3.96
C TRP A 530 -12.90 6.05 5.19
N GLU A 531 -13.31 4.78 5.08
CA GLU A 531 -13.24 3.83 6.20
C GLU A 531 -11.81 3.70 6.72
N ALA A 532 -10.83 3.56 5.84
CA ALA A 532 -9.41 3.50 6.18
C ALA A 532 -8.95 4.78 6.90
N HIS A 533 -9.26 5.95 6.35
CA HIS A 533 -8.91 7.24 6.94
C HIS A 533 -9.50 7.43 8.36
N LEU A 534 -10.74 6.97 8.58
CA LEU A 534 -11.44 7.15 9.85
C LEU A 534 -11.06 6.10 10.89
N THR A 535 -10.87 4.84 10.47
CA THR A 535 -10.77 3.70 11.39
C THR A 535 -9.40 3.03 11.39
N GLY A 536 -8.64 3.11 10.30
CA GLY A 536 -7.39 2.37 10.10
C GLY A 536 -7.57 0.99 9.46
N ARG A 537 -8.80 0.61 9.09
CA ARG A 537 -9.07 -0.65 8.38
C ARG A 537 -8.53 -0.58 6.95
N PRO A 538 -7.79 -1.58 6.47
CA PRO A 538 -7.25 -1.55 5.13
C PRO A 538 -8.34 -1.76 4.07
N ILE A 539 -8.13 -1.18 2.88
CA ILE A 539 -9.03 -1.30 1.73
C ILE A 539 -8.98 -2.73 1.20
N LEU A 540 -7.79 -3.27 0.93
CA LEU A 540 -7.61 -4.69 0.67
C LEU A 540 -7.40 -5.45 1.97
N ARG A 541 -7.91 -6.68 2.03
CA ARG A 541 -7.80 -7.51 3.23
C ARG A 541 -7.41 -8.92 2.81
N PRO A 542 -6.27 -9.44 3.31
CA PRO A 542 -6.05 -10.88 3.31
C PRO A 542 -7.18 -11.55 4.10
N LEU A 543 -7.63 -12.71 3.63
CA LEU A 543 -8.72 -13.47 4.25
C LEU A 543 -8.57 -13.64 5.78
N PRO A 544 -7.39 -13.96 6.35
CA PRO A 544 -7.28 -14.17 7.80
C PRO A 544 -7.53 -12.91 8.65
N LEU A 545 -7.53 -11.70 8.08
CA LEU A 545 -7.95 -10.50 8.81
C LEU A 545 -9.47 -10.47 9.07
N GLU A 546 -10.26 -10.96 8.11
CA GLU A 546 -11.74 -10.99 8.17
C GLU A 546 -12.29 -12.31 8.71
N PHE A 547 -11.54 -13.39 8.54
CA PHE A 547 -11.90 -14.75 8.94
C PHE A 547 -10.84 -15.36 9.88
N PRO A 548 -10.56 -14.74 11.04
CA PRO A 548 -9.44 -15.16 11.90
C PRO A 548 -9.66 -16.50 12.62
N GLU A 549 -10.90 -17.01 12.63
CA GLU A 549 -11.25 -18.34 13.15
C GLU A 549 -11.17 -19.45 12.08
N ASP A 550 -10.97 -19.08 10.81
CA ASP A 550 -10.91 -19.99 9.68
C ASP A 550 -9.46 -20.39 9.39
N GLU A 551 -9.06 -21.59 9.82
CA GLU A 551 -7.67 -22.05 9.73
C GLU A 551 -7.19 -22.21 8.28
N ASP A 552 -8.08 -22.53 7.34
CA ASP A 552 -7.71 -22.69 5.93
C ASP A 552 -7.40 -21.33 5.29
N ALA A 553 -8.02 -20.25 5.75
CA ALA A 553 -7.81 -18.89 5.23
C ALA A 553 -6.35 -18.42 5.38
N TYR A 554 -5.60 -18.90 6.38
CA TYR A 554 -4.20 -18.56 6.58
C TYR A 554 -3.27 -19.14 5.52
N GLY A 555 -3.71 -20.19 4.82
CA GLY A 555 -2.99 -20.82 3.71
C GLY A 555 -3.30 -20.20 2.34
N VAL A 556 -4.20 -19.21 2.27
CA VAL A 556 -4.61 -18.58 1.02
C VAL A 556 -3.87 -17.25 0.83
N ASP A 557 -2.94 -17.21 -0.11
CA ASP A 557 -2.13 -16.04 -0.46
C ASP A 557 -2.31 -15.60 -1.93
N ASP A 558 -3.22 -16.25 -2.67
CA ASP A 558 -3.56 -15.95 -4.06
C ASP A 558 -4.99 -15.39 -4.26
N GLU A 559 -5.61 -14.94 -3.17
CA GLU A 559 -6.94 -14.31 -3.12
C GLU A 559 -6.94 -13.13 -2.15
N TYR A 560 -7.86 -12.19 -2.37
CA TYR A 560 -7.99 -11.03 -1.50
C TYR A 560 -9.42 -10.52 -1.43
N LEU A 561 -9.74 -9.85 -0.33
CA LEU A 561 -10.99 -9.11 -0.18
C LEU A 561 -10.77 -7.63 -0.51
N VAL A 562 -11.77 -7.01 -1.13
CA VAL A 562 -11.93 -5.56 -1.25
C VAL A 562 -13.01 -5.16 -0.25
N GLY A 563 -12.57 -4.50 0.82
CA GLY A 563 -13.39 -4.29 2.00
C GLY A 563 -13.85 -5.63 2.60
N PRO A 564 -14.99 -5.66 3.29
CA PRO A 564 -15.55 -6.90 3.85
C PRO A 564 -16.44 -7.69 2.88
N TYR A 565 -16.70 -7.20 1.67
CA TYR A 565 -17.83 -7.69 0.86
C TYR A 565 -17.48 -8.34 -0.48
N ILE A 566 -16.34 -8.00 -1.09
CA ILE A 566 -15.97 -8.51 -2.42
C ILE A 566 -14.74 -9.39 -2.29
N LEU A 567 -14.85 -10.67 -2.66
CA LEU A 567 -13.72 -11.59 -2.80
C LEU A 567 -13.25 -11.59 -4.25
N VAL A 568 -11.94 -11.47 -4.47
CA VAL A 568 -11.29 -11.53 -5.78
C VAL A 568 -10.25 -12.62 -5.77
N ALA A 569 -10.32 -13.53 -6.74
CA ALA A 569 -9.43 -14.68 -6.87
C ALA A 569 -8.79 -14.70 -8.27
N PRO A 570 -7.77 -13.86 -8.55
CA PRO A 570 -7.24 -13.66 -9.91
C PRO A 570 -6.39 -14.84 -10.41
N HIS A 571 -6.35 -15.11 -11.72
CA HIS A 571 -5.47 -16.18 -12.24
C HIS A 571 -3.99 -15.77 -12.17
N LEU A 572 -3.19 -16.54 -11.42
CA LEU A 572 -1.74 -16.30 -11.21
C LEU A 572 -0.85 -17.33 -11.93
N SER A 573 -1.39 -18.03 -12.93
CA SER A 573 -0.69 -19.01 -13.76
C SER A 573 -1.31 -19.04 -15.16
N PRO A 574 -0.55 -19.47 -16.18
CA PRO A 574 -1.08 -19.59 -17.54
C PRO A 574 -2.18 -20.65 -17.63
N ASN A 575 -3.02 -20.56 -18.66
CA ASN A 575 -4.06 -21.54 -19.04
C ASN A 575 -5.39 -21.53 -18.23
N GLY A 576 -5.62 -20.52 -17.39
CA GLY A 576 -6.98 -20.08 -17.00
C GLY A 576 -7.83 -21.01 -16.13
N ARG A 577 -7.28 -22.09 -15.55
CA ARG A 577 -7.96 -22.88 -14.51
C ARG A 577 -7.35 -22.55 -13.15
N ARG A 578 -8.20 -22.29 -12.15
CA ARG A 578 -7.77 -22.14 -10.75
C ARG A 578 -8.81 -22.70 -9.78
N SER A 579 -8.31 -23.17 -8.65
CA SER A 579 -9.14 -23.40 -7.46
C SER A 579 -9.41 -22.06 -6.78
N VAL A 580 -10.57 -21.92 -6.16
CA VAL A 580 -10.95 -20.76 -5.34
C VAL A 580 -11.40 -21.25 -3.98
N TYR A 581 -10.86 -20.65 -2.92
CA TYR A 581 -11.32 -20.86 -1.57
C TYR A 581 -12.45 -19.89 -1.25
N ILE A 582 -13.63 -20.40 -0.96
CA ILE A 582 -14.78 -19.60 -0.51
C ILE A 582 -14.79 -19.62 1.03
N PRO A 583 -14.51 -18.51 1.73
CA PRO A 583 -14.48 -18.48 3.19
C PRO A 583 -15.88 -18.67 3.80
N SER A 584 -15.94 -18.94 5.10
CA SER A 584 -17.20 -19.09 5.85
C SER A 584 -18.23 -17.99 5.53
N GLY A 585 -19.42 -18.41 5.10
CA GLY A 585 -20.52 -17.51 4.74
C GLY A 585 -21.25 -17.92 3.47
N VAL A 586 -22.16 -17.05 3.03
CA VAL A 586 -22.90 -17.22 1.78
C VAL A 586 -22.36 -16.20 0.78
N TRP A 587 -21.94 -16.68 -0.37
CA TRP A 587 -21.30 -15.86 -1.41
C TRP A 587 -22.05 -16.03 -2.72
N MET A 588 -22.10 -15.00 -3.54
CA MET A 588 -22.66 -15.06 -4.88
C MET A 588 -21.56 -14.76 -5.89
N ASP A 589 -21.37 -15.66 -6.85
CA ASP A 589 -20.54 -15.39 -8.02
C ASP A 589 -21.11 -14.18 -8.78
N TYR A 590 -20.30 -13.13 -8.90
CA TYR A 590 -20.67 -11.86 -9.51
C TYR A 590 -21.11 -12.01 -10.98
N TRP A 591 -20.55 -12.99 -11.70
CA TRP A 591 -20.78 -13.17 -13.13
C TRP A 591 -21.94 -14.09 -13.42
N SER A 592 -22.00 -15.23 -12.73
CA SER A 592 -23.02 -16.27 -12.99
C SER A 592 -24.28 -16.13 -12.13
N GLY A 593 -24.20 -15.41 -11.00
CA GLY A 593 -25.25 -15.36 -9.98
C GLY A 593 -25.37 -16.65 -9.16
N VAL A 594 -24.49 -17.63 -9.36
CA VAL A 594 -24.52 -18.90 -8.62
C VAL A 594 -24.09 -18.64 -7.17
N VAL A 595 -24.89 -19.16 -6.24
CA VAL A 595 -24.61 -19.07 -4.81
C VAL A 595 -23.63 -20.17 -4.39
N GLN A 596 -22.60 -19.78 -3.65
CA GLN A 596 -21.59 -20.64 -3.05
C GLN A 596 -21.71 -20.59 -1.53
N LEU A 597 -21.61 -21.74 -0.88
CA LEU A 597 -21.59 -21.86 0.58
C LEU A 597 -20.15 -22.17 1.01
N GLY A 598 -19.57 -21.29 1.83
CA GLY A 598 -18.26 -21.51 2.44
C GLY A 598 -18.39 -22.05 3.88
N PRO A 599 -17.31 -22.65 4.43
CA PRO A 599 -15.99 -22.82 3.81
C PRO A 599 -16.00 -23.94 2.75
N SER A 600 -15.48 -23.68 1.55
CA SER A 600 -15.36 -24.69 0.49
C SER A 600 -14.33 -24.33 -0.57
N TRP A 601 -13.84 -25.34 -1.29
CA TRP A 601 -13.03 -25.15 -2.48
C TRP A 601 -13.88 -25.38 -3.73
N ILE A 602 -13.82 -24.45 -4.67
CA ILE A 602 -14.54 -24.52 -5.95
C ILE A 602 -13.60 -24.29 -7.12
N GLU A 603 -14.03 -24.63 -8.33
CA GLU A 603 -13.32 -24.24 -9.56
C GLU A 603 -13.83 -22.88 -10.04
N ALA A 604 -12.92 -22.00 -10.43
CA ALA A 604 -13.26 -20.69 -10.98
C ALA A 604 -14.16 -20.82 -12.22
N SER A 605 -15.23 -20.02 -12.25
CA SER A 605 -16.22 -19.96 -13.33
C SER A 605 -15.97 -18.85 -14.36
N ALA A 606 -15.03 -17.94 -14.09
CA ALA A 606 -14.78 -16.74 -14.87
C ALA A 606 -13.28 -16.43 -15.01
N ASP A 607 -12.96 -15.56 -15.96
CA ASP A 607 -11.59 -15.08 -16.20
C ASP A 607 -11.09 -14.13 -15.11
N LEU A 608 -11.98 -13.44 -14.39
CA LEU A 608 -11.67 -12.71 -13.17
C LEU A 608 -12.69 -13.12 -12.10
N PRO A 609 -12.45 -14.20 -11.36
CA PRO A 609 -13.39 -14.68 -10.34
C PRO A 609 -13.64 -13.63 -9.25
N ILE A 610 -14.90 -13.23 -9.11
CA ILE A 610 -15.36 -12.25 -8.12
C ILE A 610 -16.61 -12.81 -7.43
N TYR A 611 -16.65 -12.69 -6.11
CA TYR A 611 -17.78 -13.16 -5.30
C TYR A 611 -18.23 -12.08 -4.32
N ILE A 612 -19.54 -11.88 -4.23
CA ILE A 612 -20.18 -10.90 -3.35
C ILE A 612 -20.72 -11.62 -2.10
N ARG A 613 -20.29 -11.18 -0.93
CA ARG A 613 -20.72 -11.72 0.36
C ARG A 613 -22.16 -11.32 0.68
N ARG A 614 -22.97 -12.23 1.20
CA ARG A 614 -24.28 -11.91 1.79
C ARG A 614 -24.11 -11.06 3.06
N GLY A 615 -25.00 -10.09 3.25
CA GLY A 615 -24.92 -9.07 4.29
C GLY A 615 -24.16 -7.82 3.84
N SER A 616 -24.23 -7.48 2.56
CA SER A 616 -23.50 -6.37 1.95
C SER A 616 -24.41 -5.31 1.34
N ALA A 617 -23.92 -4.07 1.38
CA ALA A 617 -24.40 -2.94 0.57
C ALA A 617 -23.19 -2.28 -0.09
N ILE A 618 -23.17 -2.24 -1.42
CA ILE A 618 -22.05 -1.76 -2.23
C ILE A 618 -22.57 -0.63 -3.13
N LEU A 619 -22.12 0.58 -2.88
CA LEU A 619 -22.35 1.73 -3.76
C LEU A 619 -21.35 1.68 -4.90
N GLY A 620 -21.83 1.62 -6.14
CA GLY A 620 -21.03 1.76 -7.34
C GLY A 620 -21.46 2.97 -8.16
N ASP A 621 -20.89 3.10 -9.35
CA ASP A 621 -21.18 4.21 -10.25
C ASP A 621 -22.61 4.10 -10.80
N GLY A 622 -23.50 4.97 -10.33
CA GLY A 622 -24.93 4.97 -10.68
C GLY A 622 -25.78 3.90 -10.01
N PHE A 623 -25.23 3.00 -9.16
CA PHE A 623 -26.01 1.92 -8.56
C PHE A 623 -25.73 1.68 -7.08
N LEU A 624 -26.74 1.14 -6.39
CA LEU A 624 -26.59 0.54 -5.06
C LEU A 624 -26.92 -0.95 -5.15
N MET A 625 -25.95 -1.81 -4.83
CA MET A 625 -26.10 -3.25 -4.80
C MET A 625 -26.27 -3.74 -3.36
N ILE A 626 -27.35 -4.47 -3.07
CA ILE A 626 -27.62 -5.04 -1.76
C ILE A 626 -27.75 -6.56 -1.90
N TYR A 627 -27.10 -7.30 -1.01
CA TYR A 627 -27.25 -8.75 -0.91
C TYR A 627 -27.62 -9.16 0.51
N GLY A 628 -28.86 -9.59 0.71
CA GLY A 628 -29.38 -9.97 2.02
C GLY A 628 -29.88 -8.78 2.85
N GLU A 629 -30.02 -9.00 4.15
CA GLU A 629 -30.55 -8.01 5.10
C GLU A 629 -29.43 -7.42 5.95
N GLY A 630 -29.65 -6.20 6.46
CA GLY A 630 -28.67 -5.52 7.30
C GLY A 630 -28.89 -4.01 7.41
N SER A 631 -27.91 -3.36 8.03
CA SER A 631 -27.83 -1.90 8.13
C SER A 631 -26.38 -1.49 7.91
N TRP A 632 -26.16 -0.53 7.01
CA TRP A 632 -24.85 -0.15 6.54
C TRP A 632 -24.74 1.37 6.46
N ARG A 633 -23.56 1.87 6.84
CA ARG A 633 -23.17 3.25 6.59
C ARG A 633 -22.18 3.28 5.44
N ILE A 634 -22.51 4.03 4.39
CA ILE A 634 -21.66 4.22 3.23
C ILE A 634 -21.15 5.67 3.24
N TYR A 635 -19.84 5.82 3.12
CA TYR A 635 -19.17 7.12 3.07
C TYR A 635 -19.02 7.56 1.61
N HIS A 636 -19.40 8.80 1.31
CA HIS A 636 -19.26 9.38 -0.03
C HIS A 636 -18.92 10.88 0.06
N GLY A 637 -18.88 11.55 -1.10
CA GLY A 637 -18.50 12.96 -1.22
C GLY A 637 -16.98 13.17 -1.15
N GLU A 638 -16.52 14.26 -1.77
CA GLU A 638 -15.09 14.58 -1.95
C GLU A 638 -14.58 15.71 -1.05
N GLY A 639 -15.43 16.22 -0.15
CA GLY A 639 -15.06 17.28 0.78
C GLY A 639 -14.07 16.84 1.86
N ASP A 640 -13.85 17.72 2.84
CA ASP A 640 -12.97 17.44 4.00
C ASP A 640 -13.65 16.60 5.08
N LYS A 641 -14.95 16.38 4.95
CA LYS A 641 -15.76 15.51 5.82
C LYS A 641 -16.54 14.52 4.96
N PRO A 642 -16.73 13.28 5.44
CA PRO A 642 -17.50 12.30 4.70
C PRO A 642 -18.99 12.66 4.75
N LEU A 643 -19.66 12.54 3.62
CA LEU A 643 -21.13 12.41 3.59
C LEU A 643 -21.49 10.97 3.94
N GLN A 644 -22.61 10.77 4.65
CA GLN A 644 -23.02 9.48 5.20
C GLN A 644 -24.39 9.07 4.67
N LEU A 645 -24.39 8.08 3.79
CA LEU A 645 -25.60 7.37 3.37
C LEU A 645 -25.85 6.20 4.34
N GLU A 646 -27.00 6.20 5.00
CA GLU A 646 -27.45 5.10 5.84
C GLU A 646 -28.42 4.23 5.03
N VAL A 647 -28.08 2.95 4.88
CA VAL A 647 -28.85 1.94 4.13
C VAL A 647 -29.37 0.90 5.10
N LYS A 648 -30.67 0.60 5.07
CA LYS A 648 -31.26 -0.48 5.84
C LYS A 648 -32.13 -1.37 4.95
N ALA A 649 -31.85 -2.66 4.93
CA ALA A 649 -32.64 -3.64 4.20
C ALA A 649 -33.20 -4.69 5.18
N SER A 650 -34.52 -4.90 5.16
CA SER A 650 -35.19 -5.90 5.99
C SER A 650 -36.46 -6.41 5.29
N GLY A 651 -36.56 -7.73 5.13
CA GLY A 651 -37.64 -8.35 4.36
C GLY A 651 -37.68 -7.81 2.93
N ASN A 652 -38.81 -7.22 2.55
CA ASN A 652 -39.02 -6.64 1.22
C ASN A 652 -38.88 -5.11 1.19
N VAL A 653 -38.27 -4.50 2.22
CA VAL A 653 -38.15 -3.04 2.33
C VAL A 653 -36.67 -2.64 2.38
N VAL A 654 -36.32 -1.63 1.57
CA VAL A 654 -35.04 -0.91 1.63
C VAL A 654 -35.33 0.54 2.00
N GLU A 655 -34.66 1.04 3.04
CA GLU A 655 -34.75 2.42 3.51
C GLU A 655 -33.37 3.08 3.39
N LEU A 656 -33.33 4.25 2.74
CA LEU A 656 -32.16 5.10 2.62
C LEU A 656 -32.38 6.40 3.39
N SER A 657 -31.37 6.85 4.14
CA SER A 657 -31.42 8.10 4.90
C SER A 657 -30.03 8.73 5.04
N GLY A 658 -29.95 9.89 5.71
CA GLY A 658 -28.71 10.67 5.79
C GLY A 658 -28.46 11.50 4.52
N ASP A 659 -27.22 11.54 4.08
CA ASP A 659 -26.79 12.25 2.86
C ASP A 659 -27.06 11.36 1.65
N LEU A 660 -28.21 11.56 1.01
CA LEU A 660 -28.66 10.77 -0.13
C LEU A 660 -27.75 10.97 -1.36
N VAL A 661 -27.69 9.94 -2.19
CA VAL A 661 -26.99 9.93 -3.48
C VAL A 661 -28.00 9.73 -4.61
N GLU A 662 -27.67 10.22 -5.80
CA GLU A 662 -28.43 9.89 -7.00
C GLU A 662 -28.12 8.45 -7.42
N LEU A 663 -29.16 7.68 -7.71
CA LEU A 663 -29.07 6.30 -8.16
C LEU A 663 -29.87 6.15 -9.46
N ASP A 664 -29.23 5.52 -10.44
CA ASP A 664 -29.89 5.06 -11.66
C ASP A 664 -30.61 3.74 -11.38
N GLU A 665 -29.93 2.81 -10.69
CA GLU A 665 -30.46 1.48 -10.40
C GLU A 665 -30.19 0.99 -8.96
N LEU A 666 -31.13 0.20 -8.44
CA LEU A 666 -30.94 -0.65 -7.27
C LEU A 666 -30.79 -2.10 -7.74
N ILE A 667 -29.75 -2.79 -7.28
CA ILE A 667 -29.49 -4.20 -7.59
C ILE A 667 -29.67 -5.03 -6.32
N LEU A 668 -30.63 -5.95 -6.33
CA LEU A 668 -30.96 -6.82 -5.20
C LEU A 668 -30.57 -8.26 -5.52
N LEU A 669 -29.44 -8.70 -4.96
CA LEU A 669 -28.90 -10.03 -5.22
C LEU A 669 -29.67 -11.10 -4.45
N GLY A 670 -29.91 -12.24 -5.10
CA GLY A 670 -30.53 -13.43 -4.50
C GLY A 670 -32.04 -13.34 -4.25
N SER A 671 -32.68 -12.24 -4.65
CA SER A 671 -34.13 -12.06 -4.52
C SER A 671 -34.75 -11.75 -5.89
N ARG A 672 -35.93 -12.32 -6.17
CA ARG A 672 -36.68 -12.11 -7.41
C ARG A 672 -38.00 -11.43 -7.08
N TYR A 673 -38.16 -10.19 -7.52
CA TYR A 673 -39.37 -9.40 -7.38
C TYR A 673 -39.87 -9.00 -8.77
N SER A 674 -41.19 -8.97 -8.93
CA SER A 674 -41.83 -8.53 -10.18
C SER A 674 -41.92 -7.01 -10.26
N GLU A 675 -42.08 -6.35 -9.11
CA GLU A 675 -42.33 -4.91 -9.04
C GLU A 675 -41.61 -4.31 -7.84
N ALA A 676 -41.34 -3.01 -7.89
CA ALA A 676 -40.84 -2.26 -6.76
C ALA A 676 -41.54 -0.91 -6.69
N GLU A 677 -42.06 -0.55 -5.52
CA GLU A 677 -42.58 0.77 -5.22
C GLU A 677 -41.44 1.65 -4.69
N VAL A 678 -40.96 2.57 -5.52
CA VAL A 678 -39.86 3.51 -5.25
C VAL A 678 -40.47 4.85 -4.87
N ASP A 679 -40.36 5.24 -3.59
CA ASP A 679 -40.97 6.46 -3.02
C ASP A 679 -42.45 6.67 -3.41
N GLY A 680 -43.22 5.58 -3.46
CA GLY A 680 -44.65 5.58 -3.81
C GLY A 680 -44.96 5.42 -5.30
N VAL A 681 -43.94 5.34 -6.16
CA VAL A 681 -44.08 5.13 -7.61
C VAL A 681 -43.73 3.68 -7.95
N VAL A 682 -44.67 2.94 -8.54
CA VAL A 682 -44.42 1.56 -8.98
C VAL A 682 -43.53 1.55 -10.21
N ARG A 683 -42.44 0.80 -10.12
CA ARG A 683 -41.45 0.55 -11.17
C ARG A 683 -41.40 -0.95 -11.46
N PRO A 684 -41.24 -1.37 -12.73
CA PRO A 684 -41.06 -2.78 -13.05
C PRO A 684 -39.72 -3.27 -12.49
N GLY A 685 -39.72 -4.46 -11.89
CA GLY A 685 -38.50 -5.17 -11.55
C GLY A 685 -38.02 -5.98 -12.75
N VAL A 686 -36.76 -5.84 -13.14
CA VAL A 686 -36.14 -6.71 -14.13
C VAL A 686 -35.46 -7.85 -13.39
N GLY A 687 -36.09 -9.03 -13.40
CA GLY A 687 -35.51 -10.25 -12.84
C GLY A 687 -34.37 -10.77 -13.73
N GLU A 688 -33.17 -10.85 -13.18
CA GLU A 688 -31.99 -11.44 -13.81
C GLU A 688 -31.59 -12.76 -13.11
N ALA A 689 -30.59 -13.46 -13.67
CA ALA A 689 -30.09 -14.71 -13.10
C ALA A 689 -29.65 -14.54 -11.63
N ALA A 690 -28.96 -13.44 -11.33
CA ALA A 690 -28.36 -13.14 -10.03
C ALA A 690 -29.33 -12.45 -9.02
N GLY A 691 -30.45 -11.88 -9.47
CA GLY A 691 -31.30 -11.05 -8.60
C GLY A 691 -32.32 -10.20 -9.33
N THR A 692 -32.75 -9.10 -8.71
CA THR A 692 -33.68 -8.12 -9.30
C THR A 692 -32.98 -6.79 -9.48
N ARG A 693 -33.17 -6.15 -10.64
CA ARG A 693 -32.82 -4.75 -10.85
C ARG A 693 -34.06 -3.88 -10.86
N VAL A 694 -33.96 -2.73 -10.21
CA VAL A 694 -35.04 -1.73 -10.14
C VAL A 694 -34.47 -0.41 -10.62
N GLU A 695 -35.08 0.15 -11.66
CA GLU A 695 -34.78 1.51 -12.12
C GLU A 695 -35.30 2.52 -11.10
N VAL A 696 -34.42 3.42 -10.65
CA VAL A 696 -34.72 4.45 -9.64
C VAL A 696 -34.82 5.81 -10.33
N GLY A 697 -33.72 6.28 -10.91
CA GLY A 697 -33.62 7.55 -11.63
C GLY A 697 -33.71 8.79 -10.72
N GLY A 698 -32.87 8.86 -9.69
CA GLY A 698 -32.76 10.02 -8.79
C GLY A 698 -32.39 9.66 -7.34
N THR A 699 -32.63 10.57 -6.40
CA THR A 699 -32.52 10.25 -4.96
C THR A 699 -33.75 9.46 -4.50
N VAL A 700 -33.54 8.45 -3.66
CA VAL A 700 -34.60 7.59 -3.14
C VAL A 700 -34.49 7.47 -1.63
N ARG A 701 -35.63 7.40 -0.93
CA ARG A 701 -35.68 7.18 0.53
C ARG A 701 -36.23 5.83 0.91
N ARG A 702 -37.17 5.30 0.16
CA ARG A 702 -37.85 4.06 0.49
C ARG A 702 -38.23 3.27 -0.73
N ILE A 703 -37.96 1.97 -0.67
CA ILE A 703 -38.28 1.02 -1.73
C ILE A 703 -39.00 -0.17 -1.09
N VAL A 704 -40.20 -0.49 -1.60
CA VAL A 704 -40.98 -1.66 -1.18
C VAL A 704 -41.12 -2.63 -2.34
N LEU A 705 -40.58 -3.82 -2.17
CA LEU A 705 -40.46 -4.85 -3.20
C LEU A 705 -41.70 -5.77 -3.17
N ARG A 706 -42.24 -6.10 -4.35
CA ARG A 706 -43.49 -6.87 -4.49
C ARG A 706 -43.35 -8.08 -5.42
#